data_AF-A0A444U6Q5-F1
#
_entry.id   AF-A0A444U6Q5-F1
#
_cell.length_a   1.000
_cell.length_b   1.000
_cell.length_c   1.000
_cell.angle_alpha   90.00
_cell.angle_beta   90.00
_cell.angle_gamma   90.00
#
_symmetry.space_group_name_H-M   'P 1'
#
loop_
_entity.id
_entity.type
_entity.pdbx_description
1 polymer ?
#
loop_
_entity_poly.entity_id
_entity_poly.type
_entity_poly.pdbx_seq_one_letter_code
_entity_poly.pdbx_strand_id
1 'polypeptide(L)'
;MNCENFSLSEKIVSSSYIRQGAQARRTHEQLIRLLLEKGKCPEDGWDESTIELFLNELALMDSNNFLGNCGVGEREGRVASSLVARRHYRLIHGIGRSGDIAAVQPKAAGSSLLNKLTNAVVLDILKAAGVRTVSSCFVVPMATGMSLTLCFLTLRHRRPKAKYILWPRIDQKSCFKSMITAGFEPVIVESLLEGDELRTDLQTVESKIKELGPENIVCVHSTTSCFAPRVPDRLEELAQMCAKYEIPHIVNNAYGVQSSKCMHLIQQGARVGRIDAFVQSLDKNFMVPVGGAIIAGFNESFIQEISRMYPGRASASPSLDVLITLLSLGTNGYKQLLKERKEMYTYLAEELKKLAEAHGERLLETSHNPISLAMSLGNFEKHTKAVTQLGSMLFTRQVSGARVVPLGTEQTVSGYTFQGFMSHTNEYPCPYLNAASAIGITRQDVDLCIKRLDKCLKSFKREKGDQSEKLERESGNPATASEEDVIFRGADSKGLLQRYFCDHMHGCIGKMLSLIKGVSLFSLLFLVLVSTVHAKRIFRCPSACTCTRESIICVGSSSVPRIIPNDINSLSVVNGTFNEIKEGMFSHMPSLQLLLLNSNAFSSIKDDAFSGLLHLEYLFVENNKIEATSKHSFRGLRDLTHLSLANNNIRYLPREVFSDLDSLIELDLRGNSIECDCKSKWLLVWLKTTNATVSDVYCAGPAELKGKKLNDLQSLNHECTSTDFVLHQTLAFQSLSVDSFDYKNDVYVAIAQPNMENCMVVEWDHIEMNFRSYDNITGQSIVGCKAILIEDQIFIVVAQLFGGSHIYKYDESQTKFTKFQDIEVSKISKPNDIEAFQIDTEWFFVIADSSKAGLSTLYKWNTKGFYSYQSLHEWFRDTDSEFVELDGKPHLILASRSQVPVIFQWNKSSKKFTQQSEIPNMEDVVAVKSFQIKNELYLALTRFIGDSKVLKWTNKQFVDIQSVPSRGSMIMQPFSFKERHYLALGSDYTFSQIYIWDEEKKLFVKFKEIYIQAPRSFTAVSTDRRDFIFTSSFKGYTQIFEHTIVDLSL
;
A
#
# COMPACT_ATOMS: atom_id res chain seq x y z
N MET A 1 -21.81 -1.88 -36.98
CA MET A 1 -22.86 -1.75 -38.02
C MET A 1 -23.76 -2.97 -37.93
N ASN A 2 -25.06 -2.77 -37.79
CA ASN A 2 -26.07 -3.85 -37.81
C ASN A 2 -26.62 -4.05 -39.24
N CYS A 3 -27.53 -5.01 -39.44
CA CYS A 3 -28.12 -5.30 -40.76
C CYS A 3 -28.77 -4.06 -41.40
N GLU A 4 -29.44 -3.23 -40.60
CA GLU A 4 -30.07 -1.99 -41.05
C GLU A 4 -29.02 -0.97 -41.56
N ASN A 5 -27.91 -0.82 -40.84
CA ASN A 5 -26.80 0.05 -41.26
C ASN A 5 -26.20 -0.42 -42.59
N PHE A 6 -26.08 -1.73 -42.82
CA PHE A 6 -25.62 -2.25 -44.10
C PHE A 6 -26.63 -1.96 -45.22
N SER A 7 -27.93 -2.18 -45.01
CA SER A 7 -28.97 -1.82 -45.98
C SER A 7 -29.02 -0.33 -46.31
N LEU A 8 -28.78 0.54 -45.33
CA LEU A 8 -28.67 1.99 -45.58
C LEU A 8 -27.39 2.35 -46.35
N SER A 9 -26.28 1.64 -46.10
CA SER A 9 -25.01 1.85 -46.80
C SER A 9 -25.09 1.48 -48.29
N GLU A 10 -25.92 0.49 -48.66
CA GLU A 10 -26.19 0.13 -50.07
C GLU A 10 -26.82 1.27 -50.89
N LYS A 11 -27.39 2.30 -50.22
CA LYS A 11 -27.92 3.51 -50.89
C LYS A 11 -26.82 4.52 -51.24
N ILE A 12 -25.63 4.39 -50.65
CA ILE A 12 -24.51 5.34 -50.79
C ILE A 12 -23.40 4.72 -51.65
N VAL A 13 -23.10 3.44 -51.44
CA VAL A 13 -22.05 2.67 -52.13
C VAL A 13 -22.69 1.46 -52.79
N SER A 14 -22.16 1.01 -53.93
CA SER A 14 -22.68 -0.17 -54.65
C SER A 14 -22.95 -1.36 -53.72
N SER A 15 -24.13 -1.96 -53.87
CA SER A 15 -24.57 -3.10 -53.07
C SER A 15 -23.61 -4.29 -53.11
N SER A 16 -22.90 -4.50 -54.23
CA SER A 16 -21.90 -5.57 -54.33
C SER A 16 -20.75 -5.41 -53.34
N TYR A 17 -20.23 -4.18 -53.17
CA TYR A 17 -19.13 -3.89 -52.26
C TYR A 17 -19.58 -3.89 -50.79
N ILE A 18 -20.78 -3.39 -50.49
CA ILE A 18 -21.33 -3.41 -49.13
C ILE A 18 -21.61 -4.85 -48.68
N ARG A 19 -22.14 -5.71 -49.56
CA ARG A 19 -22.32 -7.15 -49.27
C ARG A 19 -21.01 -7.85 -48.95
N GLN A 20 -19.93 -7.51 -49.64
CA GLN A 20 -18.60 -8.04 -49.34
C GLN A 20 -18.14 -7.61 -47.94
N GLY A 21 -18.31 -6.34 -47.57
CA GLY A 21 -17.99 -5.85 -46.22
C GLY A 21 -18.85 -6.50 -45.13
N ALA A 22 -20.16 -6.68 -45.37
CA ALA A 22 -21.04 -7.39 -44.46
C ALA A 22 -20.65 -8.87 -44.30
N GLN A 23 -20.20 -9.53 -45.38
CA GLN A 23 -19.67 -10.88 -45.32
C GLN A 23 -18.39 -10.98 -44.48
N ALA A 24 -17.49 -10.00 -44.60
CA ALA A 24 -16.28 -9.92 -43.78
C ALA A 24 -16.61 -9.72 -42.29
N ARG A 25 -17.61 -8.90 -41.93
CA ARG A 25 -18.03 -8.78 -40.52
C ARG A 25 -18.57 -10.10 -39.95
N ARG A 26 -19.33 -10.85 -40.77
CA ARG A 26 -19.92 -12.13 -40.35
C ARG A 26 -18.89 -13.19 -39.96
N THR A 27 -17.68 -13.17 -40.52
CA THR A 27 -16.63 -14.13 -40.12
C THR A 27 -16.17 -13.89 -38.68
N HIS A 28 -16.00 -12.64 -38.27
CA HIS A 28 -15.70 -12.30 -36.86
C HIS A 28 -16.85 -12.67 -35.92
N GLU A 29 -18.10 -12.39 -36.32
CA GLU A 29 -19.29 -12.71 -35.53
C GLU A 29 -19.44 -14.22 -35.30
N GLN A 30 -19.07 -15.06 -36.29
CA GLN A 30 -19.07 -16.51 -36.14
C GLN A 30 -18.09 -16.99 -35.06
N LEU A 31 -16.90 -16.40 -34.98
CA LEU A 31 -15.91 -16.71 -33.95
C LEU A 31 -16.41 -16.31 -32.56
N ILE A 32 -16.93 -15.08 -32.43
CA ILE A 32 -17.49 -14.57 -31.16
C ILE A 32 -18.67 -15.44 -30.71
N ARG A 33 -19.57 -15.79 -31.62
CA ARG A 33 -20.71 -16.67 -31.32
C ARG A 33 -20.24 -18.03 -30.81
N LEU A 34 -19.23 -18.63 -31.44
CA LEU A 34 -18.68 -19.93 -31.03
C LEU A 34 -18.12 -19.89 -29.60
N LEU A 35 -17.42 -18.82 -29.24
CA LEU A 35 -16.91 -18.59 -27.87
C LEU A 35 -18.07 -18.49 -26.87
N LEU A 36 -19.11 -17.71 -27.19
CA LEU A 36 -20.26 -17.50 -26.32
C LEU A 36 -21.09 -18.78 -26.11
N GLU A 37 -21.28 -19.57 -27.18
CA GLU A 37 -22.06 -20.82 -27.14
C GLU A 37 -21.34 -21.93 -26.37
N LYS A 38 -20.01 -22.07 -26.59
CA LYS A 38 -19.25 -23.20 -26.05
C LYS A 38 -18.50 -22.88 -24.76
N GLY A 39 -18.13 -21.62 -24.52
CA GLY A 39 -17.30 -21.19 -23.39
C GLY A 39 -15.91 -21.83 -23.38
N LYS A 40 -15.38 -22.21 -24.56
CA LYS A 40 -14.09 -22.89 -24.72
C LYS A 40 -13.06 -21.99 -25.36
N CYS A 41 -11.79 -22.28 -25.09
CA CYS A 41 -10.71 -21.62 -25.80
C CYS A 41 -10.81 -21.97 -27.30
N PRO A 42 -10.64 -21.01 -28.22
CA PRO A 42 -10.59 -21.35 -29.65
C PRO A 42 -9.41 -22.29 -29.91
N GLU A 43 -9.50 -23.13 -30.94
CA GLU A 43 -8.41 -24.06 -31.28
C GLU A 43 -7.18 -23.26 -31.73
N ASP A 44 -7.38 -22.38 -32.70
CA ASP A 44 -6.38 -21.43 -33.18
C ASP A 44 -6.64 -20.03 -32.61
N GLY A 45 -5.56 -19.26 -32.46
CA GLY A 45 -5.62 -17.89 -31.97
C GLY A 45 -6.45 -16.98 -32.85
N TRP A 46 -7.18 -16.05 -32.24
CA TRP A 46 -7.89 -14.99 -32.95
C TRP A 46 -6.94 -13.86 -33.33
N ASP A 47 -7.21 -13.25 -34.48
CA ASP A 47 -6.58 -11.99 -34.88
C ASP A 47 -6.93 -10.88 -33.88
N GLU A 48 -6.00 -9.93 -33.68
CA GLU A 48 -6.20 -8.77 -32.80
C GLU A 48 -7.46 -7.99 -33.14
N SER A 49 -7.79 -7.85 -34.44
CA SER A 49 -9.01 -7.18 -34.90
C SER A 49 -10.29 -7.83 -34.37
N THR A 50 -10.32 -9.16 -34.25
CA THR A 50 -11.46 -9.91 -33.71
C THR A 50 -11.53 -9.73 -32.19
N ILE A 51 -10.40 -9.78 -31.51
CA ILE A 51 -10.31 -9.61 -30.05
C ILE A 51 -10.75 -8.19 -29.65
N GLU A 52 -10.22 -7.16 -30.30
CA GLU A 52 -10.60 -5.78 -30.02
C GLU A 52 -12.06 -5.50 -30.38
N LEU A 53 -12.57 -6.05 -31.48
CA LEU A 53 -14.00 -5.96 -31.81
C LEU A 53 -14.84 -6.57 -30.68
N PHE A 54 -14.48 -7.76 -30.22
CA PHE A 54 -15.17 -8.45 -29.13
C PHE A 54 -15.13 -7.66 -27.81
N LEU A 55 -13.96 -7.14 -27.42
CA LEU A 55 -13.81 -6.34 -26.19
C LEU A 55 -14.58 -5.03 -26.26
N ASN A 56 -14.59 -4.37 -27.42
CA ASN A 56 -15.37 -3.15 -27.62
C ASN A 56 -16.88 -3.42 -27.53
N GLU A 57 -17.38 -4.52 -28.11
CA GLU A 57 -18.78 -4.92 -27.99
C GLU A 57 -19.15 -5.22 -26.52
N LEU A 58 -18.28 -5.90 -25.76
CA LEU A 58 -18.48 -6.10 -24.32
C LEU A 58 -18.50 -4.78 -23.55
N ALA A 59 -17.56 -3.88 -23.81
CA ALA A 59 -17.47 -2.61 -23.11
C ALA A 59 -18.73 -1.75 -23.32
N LEU A 60 -19.31 -1.77 -24.51
CA LEU A 60 -20.55 -1.05 -24.82
C LEU A 60 -21.76 -1.58 -24.05
N MET A 61 -21.70 -2.79 -23.50
CA MET A 61 -22.77 -3.38 -22.67
C MET A 61 -22.73 -2.90 -21.20
N ASP A 62 -21.66 -2.23 -20.77
CA ASP A 62 -21.55 -1.70 -19.41
C ASP A 62 -22.19 -0.31 -19.31
N SER A 63 -22.97 -0.07 -18.25
CA SER A 63 -23.80 1.15 -18.12
C SER A 63 -23.01 2.44 -18.13
N ASN A 64 -21.76 2.43 -17.64
CA ASN A 64 -20.86 3.58 -17.70
C ASN A 64 -20.51 4.04 -19.12
N ASN A 65 -20.78 3.20 -20.14
CA ASN A 65 -20.52 3.50 -21.55
C ASN A 65 -21.81 3.77 -22.35
N PHE A 66 -23.00 3.74 -21.74
CA PHE A 66 -24.24 4.07 -22.45
C PHE A 66 -24.32 5.57 -22.76
N LEU A 67 -24.70 5.91 -23.99
CA LEU A 67 -24.72 7.30 -24.48
C LEU A 67 -25.70 8.20 -23.69
N GLY A 68 -26.81 7.64 -23.22
CA GLY A 68 -27.83 8.35 -22.44
C GLY A 68 -27.73 8.15 -20.93
N ASN A 69 -26.60 7.64 -20.41
CA ASN A 69 -26.49 7.34 -18.98
C ASN A 69 -26.45 8.62 -18.13
N CYS A 70 -27.25 8.64 -17.07
CA CYS A 70 -27.12 9.60 -15.97
C CYS A 70 -26.80 8.86 -14.67
N GLY A 71 -25.54 8.88 -14.25
CA GLY A 71 -25.11 8.22 -13.02
C GLY A 71 -25.30 9.13 -11.80
N VAL A 72 -26.30 8.84 -10.97
CA VAL A 72 -26.56 9.56 -9.70
C VAL A 72 -26.04 8.84 -8.46
N GLY A 73 -25.38 7.69 -8.64
CA GLY A 73 -24.72 6.96 -7.56
C GLY A 73 -23.27 7.40 -7.31
N GLU A 74 -22.68 6.79 -6.28
CA GLU A 74 -21.29 6.96 -5.86
C GLU A 74 -20.32 6.09 -6.66
N ARG A 75 -20.79 4.95 -7.20
CA ARG A 75 -19.98 3.99 -7.97
C ARG A 75 -20.50 3.79 -9.39
N GLU A 76 -20.39 4.85 -10.19
CA GLU A 76 -20.92 4.95 -11.56
C GLU A 76 -19.91 4.65 -12.67
N GLY A 77 -18.70 4.17 -12.32
CA GLY A 77 -17.67 3.85 -13.31
C GLY A 77 -17.13 5.09 -14.06
N ARG A 78 -17.21 6.28 -13.45
CA ARG A 78 -16.64 7.52 -14.01
C ARG A 78 -15.11 7.42 -14.05
N VAL A 79 -14.50 7.77 -15.17
CA VAL A 79 -13.03 7.74 -15.36
C VAL A 79 -12.52 9.13 -15.68
N ALA A 80 -11.58 9.65 -14.88
CA ALA A 80 -11.00 10.97 -15.07
C ALA A 80 -9.97 11.02 -16.22
N SER A 81 -9.15 9.98 -16.36
CA SER A 81 -8.09 9.92 -17.38
C SER A 81 -8.50 9.06 -18.58
N SER A 82 -8.44 9.63 -19.78
CA SER A 82 -8.69 8.90 -21.02
C SER A 82 -7.68 7.77 -21.26
N LEU A 83 -6.42 7.94 -20.82
CA LEU A 83 -5.40 6.88 -20.89
C LEU A 83 -5.82 5.67 -20.05
N VAL A 84 -6.38 5.90 -18.86
CA VAL A 84 -6.88 4.84 -17.98
C VAL A 84 -8.11 4.15 -18.58
N ALA A 85 -9.04 4.91 -19.17
CA ALA A 85 -10.21 4.32 -19.82
C ALA A 85 -9.80 3.45 -21.02
N ARG A 86 -8.92 3.93 -21.89
CA ARG A 86 -8.48 3.22 -23.10
C ARG A 86 -7.69 1.96 -22.80
N ARG A 87 -6.72 2.03 -21.88
CA ARG A 87 -5.88 0.85 -21.55
C ARG A 87 -6.67 -0.31 -20.92
N HIS A 88 -7.86 -0.02 -20.40
CA HIS A 88 -8.77 -1.02 -19.80
C HIS A 88 -9.96 -1.35 -20.71
N TYR A 89 -9.90 -0.99 -21.99
CA TYR A 89 -11.00 -1.18 -22.95
C TYR A 89 -12.36 -0.65 -22.43
N ARG A 90 -12.34 0.39 -21.58
CA ARG A 90 -13.52 1.00 -20.94
C ARG A 90 -14.33 0.06 -20.03
N LEU A 91 -13.75 -1.04 -19.56
CA LEU A 91 -14.35 -1.97 -18.59
C LEU A 91 -14.02 -1.52 -17.15
N ILE A 92 -14.88 -0.72 -16.53
CA ILE A 92 -14.52 0.06 -15.32
C ILE A 92 -15.13 -0.50 -14.03
N HIS A 93 -16.28 -1.17 -14.11
CA HIS A 93 -17.06 -1.55 -12.94
C HIS A 93 -16.49 -2.70 -12.10
N GLY A 94 -15.41 -3.34 -12.57
CA GLY A 94 -14.81 -4.53 -11.99
C GLY A 94 -15.67 -5.77 -12.17
N ILE A 95 -15.35 -6.83 -11.43
CA ILE A 95 -16.10 -8.09 -11.40
C ILE A 95 -16.87 -8.26 -10.09
N GLY A 96 -18.01 -8.95 -10.17
CA GLY A 96 -18.80 -9.36 -9.01
C GLY A 96 -19.72 -8.30 -8.40
N ARG A 97 -20.27 -8.65 -7.24
CA ARG A 97 -21.13 -7.82 -6.38
C ARG A 97 -20.63 -7.86 -4.94
N SER A 98 -21.19 -7.01 -4.08
CA SER A 98 -20.70 -6.82 -2.71
C SER A 98 -20.62 -8.08 -1.84
N GLY A 99 -21.38 -9.14 -2.16
CA GLY A 99 -21.35 -10.41 -1.42
C GLY A 99 -20.99 -11.65 -2.23
N ASP A 100 -20.60 -11.51 -3.50
CA ASP A 100 -20.16 -12.63 -4.35
C ASP A 100 -19.36 -12.11 -5.56
N ILE A 101 -18.08 -12.46 -5.65
CA ILE A 101 -17.18 -12.05 -6.74
C ILE A 101 -17.57 -12.68 -8.09
N ALA A 102 -18.31 -13.79 -8.10
CA ALA A 102 -18.78 -14.46 -9.31
C ALA A 102 -20.20 -14.02 -9.74
N ALA A 103 -20.90 -13.20 -8.94
CA ALA A 103 -22.25 -12.75 -9.27
C ALA A 103 -22.29 -11.77 -10.45
N VAL A 104 -23.34 -11.86 -11.26
CA VAL A 104 -23.60 -10.94 -12.38
C VAL A 104 -23.89 -9.54 -11.86
N GLN A 105 -23.17 -8.54 -12.38
CA GLN A 105 -23.31 -7.13 -12.05
C GLN A 105 -24.33 -6.46 -13.00
N PRO A 106 -25.52 -6.04 -12.51
CA PRO A 106 -26.53 -5.41 -13.36
C PRO A 106 -26.07 -4.09 -14.01
N LYS A 107 -25.16 -3.33 -13.37
CA LYS A 107 -24.58 -2.12 -13.96
C LYS A 107 -23.48 -2.40 -15.01
N ALA A 108 -23.03 -3.65 -15.12
CA ALA A 108 -21.86 -4.04 -15.90
C ALA A 108 -22.05 -5.43 -16.52
N ALA A 109 -23.00 -5.53 -17.44
CA ALA A 109 -23.32 -6.78 -18.11
C ALA A 109 -22.14 -7.31 -18.95
N GLY A 110 -21.40 -6.41 -19.59
CA GLY A 110 -20.19 -6.71 -20.37
C GLY A 110 -19.06 -7.23 -19.50
N SER A 111 -18.72 -6.52 -18.41
CA SER A 111 -17.72 -6.99 -17.45
C SER A 111 -18.11 -8.32 -16.79
N SER A 112 -19.41 -8.55 -16.56
CA SER A 112 -19.90 -9.82 -16.02
C SER A 112 -19.75 -10.98 -17.01
N LEU A 113 -20.07 -10.74 -18.29
CA LEU A 113 -19.91 -11.71 -19.36
C LEU A 113 -18.43 -12.02 -19.59
N LEU A 114 -17.58 -10.99 -19.61
CA LEU A 114 -16.12 -11.15 -19.66
C LEU A 114 -15.63 -12.10 -18.57
N ASN A 115 -15.97 -11.83 -17.30
CA ASN A 115 -15.53 -12.67 -16.18
C ASN A 115 -15.98 -14.13 -16.31
N LYS A 116 -17.23 -14.36 -16.72
CA LYS A 116 -17.76 -15.71 -16.90
C LYS A 116 -17.04 -16.46 -18.03
N LEU A 117 -16.79 -15.78 -19.15
CA LEU A 117 -16.06 -16.37 -20.28
C LEU A 117 -14.61 -16.64 -19.91
N THR A 118 -13.94 -15.72 -19.23
CA THR A 118 -12.57 -15.94 -18.73
C THR A 118 -12.52 -17.21 -17.86
N ASN A 119 -13.43 -17.36 -16.90
CA ASN A 119 -13.45 -18.54 -16.03
C ASN A 119 -13.72 -19.84 -16.82
N ALA A 120 -14.60 -19.81 -17.82
CA ALA A 120 -14.90 -20.97 -18.66
C ALA A 120 -13.70 -21.37 -19.56
N VAL A 121 -13.06 -20.39 -20.20
CA VAL A 121 -11.87 -20.58 -21.03
C VAL A 121 -10.70 -21.10 -20.19
N VAL A 122 -10.47 -20.54 -19.00
CA VAL A 122 -9.44 -21.02 -18.06
C VAL A 122 -9.74 -22.45 -17.62
N LEU A 123 -11.00 -22.79 -17.31
CA LEU A 123 -11.40 -24.15 -16.94
C LEU A 123 -11.07 -25.16 -18.07
N ASP A 124 -11.33 -24.78 -19.32
CA ASP A 124 -11.01 -25.57 -20.50
C ASP A 124 -9.49 -25.78 -20.65
N ILE A 125 -8.69 -24.74 -20.41
CA ILE A 125 -7.22 -24.85 -20.42
C ILE A 125 -6.70 -25.72 -19.27
N LEU A 126 -7.28 -25.65 -18.06
CA LEU A 126 -6.88 -26.55 -16.96
C LEU A 126 -7.14 -28.03 -17.31
N LYS A 127 -8.23 -28.32 -18.03
CA LYS A 127 -8.52 -29.65 -18.57
C LYS A 127 -7.51 -30.06 -19.63
N ALA A 128 -7.20 -29.17 -20.56
CA ALA A 128 -6.21 -29.40 -21.62
C ALA A 128 -4.79 -29.61 -21.06
N ALA A 129 -4.43 -28.91 -19.97
CA ALA A 129 -3.13 -29.00 -19.31
C ALA A 129 -2.93 -30.31 -18.52
N GLY A 130 -4.00 -30.98 -18.10
CA GLY A 130 -3.93 -32.35 -17.57
C GLY A 130 -4.96 -32.74 -16.51
N VAL A 131 -5.66 -31.79 -15.89
CA VAL A 131 -6.68 -32.07 -14.86
C VAL A 131 -8.05 -32.12 -15.53
N ARG A 132 -8.33 -33.21 -16.25
CA ARG A 132 -9.55 -33.37 -17.07
C ARG A 132 -10.85 -33.36 -16.25
N THR A 133 -10.81 -33.81 -15.00
CA THR A 133 -11.99 -33.90 -14.13
C THR A 133 -12.22 -32.65 -13.28
N VAL A 134 -11.47 -31.56 -13.47
CA VAL A 134 -11.74 -30.29 -12.76
C VAL A 134 -13.18 -29.84 -13.03
N SER A 135 -13.89 -29.54 -11.96
CA SER A 135 -15.33 -29.28 -12.02
C SER A 135 -15.62 -27.79 -12.09
N SER A 136 -14.91 -26.99 -11.30
CA SER A 136 -15.11 -25.54 -11.23
C SER A 136 -13.79 -24.80 -10.96
N CYS A 137 -13.71 -23.58 -11.47
CA CYS A 137 -12.64 -22.65 -11.15
C CYS A 137 -13.11 -21.20 -11.32
N PHE A 138 -12.40 -20.28 -10.68
CA PHE A 138 -12.56 -18.86 -10.95
C PHE A 138 -11.22 -18.12 -10.84
N VAL A 139 -11.08 -17.08 -11.65
CA VAL A 139 -9.99 -16.11 -11.57
C VAL A 139 -10.26 -15.17 -10.40
N VAL A 140 -9.23 -14.98 -9.57
CA VAL A 140 -9.24 -14.04 -8.45
C VAL A 140 -8.09 -13.04 -8.63
N PRO A 141 -8.34 -11.73 -8.53
CA PRO A 141 -7.32 -10.69 -8.75
C PRO A 141 -6.45 -10.50 -7.50
N MET A 142 -5.88 -11.59 -7.03
CA MET A 142 -4.91 -11.67 -5.96
C MET A 142 -3.82 -12.66 -6.35
N ALA A 143 -2.57 -12.41 -5.93
CA ALA A 143 -1.49 -13.37 -6.13
C ALA A 143 -1.74 -14.67 -5.34
N THR A 144 -1.11 -15.77 -5.76
CA THR A 144 -1.32 -17.13 -5.22
C THR A 144 -1.33 -17.22 -3.70
N GLY A 145 -0.44 -16.49 -3.00
CA GLY A 145 -0.41 -16.47 -1.54
C GLY A 145 -1.71 -15.99 -0.90
N MET A 146 -2.27 -14.87 -1.36
CA MET A 146 -3.54 -14.35 -0.85
C MET A 146 -4.73 -15.21 -1.28
N SER A 147 -4.63 -15.87 -2.44
CA SER A 147 -5.64 -16.84 -2.89
C SER A 147 -5.65 -18.10 -2.03
N LEU A 148 -4.49 -18.59 -1.59
CA LEU A 148 -4.38 -19.64 -0.57
C LEU A 148 -4.99 -19.18 0.77
N THR A 149 -4.70 -17.95 1.20
CA THR A 149 -5.33 -17.35 2.40
C THR A 149 -6.86 -17.37 2.28
N LEU A 150 -7.43 -17.02 1.13
CA LEU A 150 -8.88 -17.08 0.90
C LEU A 150 -9.44 -18.50 1.06
N CYS A 151 -8.74 -19.52 0.55
CA CYS A 151 -9.11 -20.92 0.79
C CYS A 151 -9.11 -21.26 2.29
N PHE A 152 -8.07 -20.86 3.03
CA PHE A 152 -7.96 -21.14 4.46
C PHE A 152 -9.04 -20.41 5.28
N LEU A 153 -9.33 -19.15 4.97
CA LEU A 153 -10.41 -18.39 5.60
C LEU A 153 -11.78 -19.06 5.37
N THR A 154 -12.00 -19.62 4.19
CA THR A 154 -13.23 -20.39 3.91
C THR A 154 -13.29 -21.66 4.76
N LEU A 155 -12.17 -22.38 4.90
CA LEU A 155 -12.09 -23.57 5.74
C LEU A 155 -12.25 -23.27 7.24
N ARG A 156 -11.88 -22.07 7.72
CA ARG A 156 -12.14 -21.64 9.11
C ARG A 156 -13.61 -21.80 9.49
N HIS A 157 -14.51 -21.39 8.59
CA HIS A 157 -15.95 -21.48 8.84
C HIS A 157 -16.46 -22.93 8.87
N ARG A 158 -15.88 -23.81 8.04
CA ARG A 158 -16.21 -25.25 8.03
C ARG A 158 -15.60 -26.01 9.20
N ARG A 159 -14.46 -25.56 9.73
CA ARG A 159 -13.70 -26.20 10.81
C ARG A 159 -13.32 -25.18 11.89
N PRO A 160 -14.29 -24.68 12.69
CA PRO A 160 -14.05 -23.58 13.64
C PRO A 160 -13.11 -23.95 14.80
N LYS A 161 -12.96 -25.25 15.10
CA LYS A 161 -12.04 -25.75 16.13
C LYS A 161 -10.59 -25.86 15.64
N ALA A 162 -10.39 -25.85 14.33
CA ALA A 162 -9.08 -26.11 13.74
C ALA A 162 -8.15 -24.90 13.86
N LYS A 163 -6.88 -25.17 14.20
CA LYS A 163 -5.83 -24.17 14.44
C LYS A 163 -4.61 -24.39 13.55
N TYR A 164 -4.34 -25.65 13.20
CA TYR A 164 -3.09 -26.06 12.57
C TYR A 164 -3.25 -26.28 11.07
N ILE A 165 -2.24 -25.89 10.29
CA ILE A 165 -2.10 -26.29 8.88
C ILE A 165 -0.84 -27.14 8.76
N LEU A 166 -1.00 -28.41 8.37
CA LEU A 166 0.12 -29.30 8.11
C LEU A 166 0.74 -28.96 6.76
N TRP A 167 2.04 -28.71 6.74
CA TRP A 167 2.71 -28.17 5.56
C TRP A 167 4.06 -28.83 5.33
N PRO A 168 4.18 -29.71 4.31
CA PRO A 168 5.47 -30.21 3.84
C PRO A 168 6.35 -29.05 3.37
N ARG A 169 7.49 -28.89 4.04
CA ARG A 169 8.35 -27.72 3.95
C ARG A 169 8.71 -27.37 2.51
N ILE A 170 8.54 -26.09 2.16
CA ILE A 170 9.12 -25.48 0.96
C ILE A 170 9.51 -24.04 1.26
N ASP A 171 10.78 -23.70 1.00
CA ASP A 171 11.34 -22.40 1.40
C ASP A 171 10.94 -21.28 0.42
N GLN A 172 9.66 -20.92 0.49
CA GLN A 172 9.02 -19.85 -0.28
C GLN A 172 8.14 -19.03 0.68
N LYS A 173 8.52 -17.76 0.87
CA LYS A 173 7.92 -16.90 1.90
C LYS A 173 6.41 -16.66 1.72
N SER A 174 5.91 -16.59 0.49
CA SER A 174 4.51 -16.24 0.22
C SER A 174 3.52 -17.34 0.59
N CYS A 175 3.78 -18.61 0.28
CA CYS A 175 2.89 -19.71 0.66
C CYS A 175 3.01 -20.06 2.14
N PHE A 176 4.17 -19.81 2.75
CA PHE A 176 4.30 -19.90 4.21
C PHE A 176 3.48 -18.81 4.91
N LYS A 177 3.68 -17.54 4.52
CA LYS A 177 2.95 -16.39 5.08
C LYS A 177 1.44 -16.45 4.85
N SER A 178 0.94 -17.17 3.84
CA SER A 178 -0.50 -17.24 3.59
C SER A 178 -1.26 -17.95 4.71
N MET A 179 -0.65 -18.95 5.34
CA MET A 179 -1.19 -19.67 6.49
C MET A 179 -1.30 -18.75 7.71
N ILE A 180 -0.21 -18.02 8.00
CA ILE A 180 -0.14 -17.08 9.13
C ILE A 180 -1.07 -15.88 8.90
N THR A 181 -1.12 -15.35 7.68
CA THR A 181 -2.01 -14.24 7.30
C THR A 181 -3.48 -14.64 7.44
N ALA A 182 -3.81 -15.91 7.16
CA ALA A 182 -5.14 -16.43 7.44
C ALA A 182 -5.42 -16.46 8.94
N GLY A 183 -4.40 -16.51 9.81
CA GLY A 183 -4.51 -16.58 11.28
C GLY A 183 -4.43 -18.02 11.81
N PHE A 184 -3.68 -18.90 11.12
CA PHE A 184 -3.46 -20.29 11.52
C PHE A 184 -1.99 -20.55 11.79
N GLU A 185 -1.72 -21.59 12.57
CA GLU A 185 -0.38 -22.01 12.96
C GLU A 185 0.17 -23.04 11.95
N PRO A 186 1.25 -22.74 11.23
CA PRO A 186 1.89 -23.71 10.34
C PRO A 186 2.60 -24.79 11.15
N VAL A 187 2.28 -26.05 10.87
CA VAL A 187 3.02 -27.21 11.35
C VAL A 187 3.92 -27.69 10.22
N ILE A 188 5.19 -27.31 10.33
CA ILE A 188 6.20 -27.58 9.30
C ILE A 188 6.60 -29.06 9.39
N VAL A 189 6.49 -29.76 8.26
CA VAL A 189 6.96 -31.14 8.11
C VAL A 189 8.19 -31.13 7.22
N GLU A 190 9.35 -31.51 7.77
CA GLU A 190 10.60 -31.61 7.01
C GLU A 190 10.50 -32.66 5.88
N SER A 191 11.32 -32.49 4.85
CA SER A 191 11.36 -33.40 3.70
C SER A 191 12.39 -34.51 3.90
N LEU A 192 12.13 -35.70 3.35
CA LEU A 192 13.08 -36.81 3.31
C LEU A 192 14.04 -36.65 2.12
N LEU A 193 15.32 -36.88 2.36
CA LEU A 193 16.33 -36.96 1.31
C LEU A 193 16.33 -38.38 0.70
N GLU A 194 15.88 -38.50 -0.54
CA GLU A 194 15.88 -39.74 -1.32
C GLU A 194 16.80 -39.57 -2.54
N GLY A 195 18.04 -40.04 -2.44
CA GLY A 195 19.08 -39.73 -3.43
C GLY A 195 19.45 -38.26 -3.36
N ASP A 196 19.28 -37.52 -4.45
CA ASP A 196 19.43 -36.05 -4.49
C ASP A 196 18.11 -35.29 -4.27
N GLU A 197 16.96 -35.98 -4.13
CA GLU A 197 15.66 -35.33 -4.08
C GLU A 197 15.17 -35.12 -2.65
N LEU A 198 14.53 -33.97 -2.39
CA LEU A 198 13.77 -33.75 -1.17
C LEU A 198 12.28 -34.04 -1.43
N ARG A 199 11.75 -35.06 -0.75
CA ARG A 199 10.40 -35.60 -0.96
C ARG A 199 9.56 -35.56 0.32
N THR A 200 8.25 -35.70 0.16
CA THR A 200 7.29 -35.67 1.27
C THR A 200 7.52 -36.79 2.27
N ASP A 201 7.68 -36.45 3.55
CA ASP A 201 7.67 -37.43 4.65
C ASP A 201 6.23 -37.81 5.03
N LEU A 202 5.71 -38.87 4.40
CA LEU A 202 4.37 -39.36 4.67
C LEU A 202 4.18 -39.87 6.11
N GLN A 203 5.23 -40.44 6.72
CA GLN A 203 5.15 -41.00 8.06
C GLN A 203 5.02 -39.88 9.09
N THR A 204 5.82 -38.83 8.95
CA THR A 204 5.74 -37.65 9.84
C THR A 204 4.43 -36.90 9.66
N VAL A 205 3.91 -36.76 8.43
CA VAL A 205 2.57 -36.19 8.21
C VAL A 205 1.50 -37.00 8.96
N GLU A 206 1.47 -38.32 8.80
CA GLU A 206 0.47 -39.16 9.48
C GLU A 206 0.64 -39.13 11.01
N SER A 207 1.87 -39.12 11.50
CA SER A 207 2.18 -38.99 12.93
C SER A 207 1.64 -37.67 13.50
N LYS A 208 1.87 -36.54 12.82
CA LYS A 208 1.35 -35.23 13.23
C LYS A 208 -0.17 -35.13 13.16
N ILE A 209 -0.81 -35.82 12.21
CA ILE A 209 -2.29 -35.93 12.19
C ILE A 209 -2.80 -36.62 13.46
N LYS A 210 -2.16 -37.73 13.85
CA LYS A 210 -2.55 -38.48 15.05
C LYS A 210 -2.24 -37.72 16.35
N GLU A 211 -1.10 -37.03 16.40
CA GLU A 211 -0.66 -36.24 17.55
C GLU A 211 -1.57 -35.04 17.83
N LEU A 212 -1.93 -34.28 16.79
CA LEU A 212 -2.69 -33.03 16.94
C LEU A 212 -4.21 -33.24 16.94
N GLY A 213 -4.69 -34.39 16.43
CA GLY A 213 -6.11 -34.67 16.23
C GLY A 213 -6.63 -34.10 14.90
N PRO A 214 -7.29 -34.90 14.04
CA PRO A 214 -7.82 -34.44 12.75
C PRO A 214 -8.75 -33.22 12.82
N GLU A 215 -9.52 -33.09 13.90
CA GLU A 215 -10.44 -31.98 14.16
C GLU A 215 -9.75 -30.63 14.40
N ASN A 216 -8.50 -30.65 14.86
CA ASN A 216 -7.70 -29.44 15.11
C ASN A 216 -6.90 -29.01 13.87
N ILE A 217 -6.94 -29.79 12.79
CA ILE A 217 -6.25 -29.51 11.54
C ILE A 217 -7.22 -28.88 10.54
N VAL A 218 -6.84 -27.73 10.01
CA VAL A 218 -7.62 -26.95 9.03
C VAL A 218 -7.55 -27.65 7.68
N CYS A 219 -6.33 -27.96 7.25
CA CYS A 219 -6.03 -28.70 6.03
C CYS A 219 -4.59 -29.22 6.02
N VAL A 220 -4.32 -30.17 5.12
CA VAL A 220 -2.97 -30.42 4.60
C VAL A 220 -2.73 -29.46 3.43
N HIS A 221 -1.64 -28.70 3.50
CA HIS A 221 -1.24 -27.73 2.50
C HIS A 221 0.01 -28.24 1.76
N SER A 222 -0.20 -28.94 0.64
CA SER A 222 0.88 -29.53 -0.18
C SER A 222 1.32 -28.60 -1.30
N THR A 223 2.46 -28.87 -1.94
CA THR A 223 3.02 -28.07 -3.03
C THR A 223 3.52 -28.96 -4.18
N THR A 224 3.10 -28.67 -5.41
CA THR A 224 3.60 -29.35 -6.61
C THR A 224 4.83 -28.65 -7.19
N SER A 225 4.62 -27.47 -7.77
CA SER A 225 5.67 -26.71 -8.45
C SER A 225 6.61 -26.07 -7.43
N CYS A 226 7.86 -26.53 -7.38
CA CYS A 226 8.89 -26.11 -6.43
C CYS A 226 10.28 -26.04 -7.08
N PHE A 227 11.26 -25.45 -6.38
CA PHE A 227 12.65 -25.42 -6.84
C PHE A 227 13.32 -26.76 -6.50
N ALA A 228 14.12 -27.27 -7.43
CA ALA A 228 14.98 -28.43 -7.15
C ALA A 228 15.98 -28.06 -6.03
N PRO A 229 16.41 -29.00 -5.17
CA PRO A 229 16.24 -30.44 -5.22
C PRO A 229 14.90 -30.95 -4.69
N ARG A 230 14.03 -30.07 -4.17
CA ARG A 230 12.67 -30.49 -3.84
C ARG A 230 11.88 -30.83 -5.10
N VAL A 231 10.99 -31.79 -4.97
CA VAL A 231 10.11 -32.26 -6.04
C VAL A 231 8.63 -32.07 -5.64
N PRO A 232 7.67 -32.22 -6.58
CA PRO A 232 6.26 -32.19 -6.24
C PRO A 232 5.93 -33.17 -5.10
N ASP A 233 5.11 -32.72 -4.16
CA ASP A 233 4.67 -33.58 -3.06
C ASP A 233 3.96 -34.83 -3.56
N ARG A 234 4.03 -35.91 -2.78
CA ARG A 234 3.33 -37.18 -3.01
C ARG A 234 1.81 -37.04 -2.86
N LEU A 235 1.18 -36.40 -3.85
CA LEU A 235 -0.23 -36.01 -3.77
C LEU A 235 -1.19 -37.18 -3.71
N GLU A 236 -0.87 -38.33 -4.31
CA GLU A 236 -1.73 -39.51 -4.29
C GLU A 236 -1.91 -40.03 -2.86
N GLU A 237 -0.79 -40.19 -2.15
CA GLU A 237 -0.73 -40.68 -0.79
C GLU A 237 -1.25 -39.64 0.21
N LEU A 238 -0.90 -38.35 0.04
CA LEU A 238 -1.48 -37.28 0.85
C LEU A 238 -2.99 -37.17 0.65
N ALA A 239 -3.49 -37.33 -0.59
CA ALA A 239 -4.92 -37.29 -0.86
C ALA A 239 -5.66 -38.48 -0.25
N GLN A 240 -5.10 -39.70 -0.32
CA GLN A 240 -5.64 -40.88 0.37
C GLN A 240 -5.70 -40.66 1.89
N MET A 241 -4.64 -40.09 2.46
CA MET A 241 -4.57 -39.77 3.89
C MET A 241 -5.61 -38.71 4.29
N CYS A 242 -5.74 -37.63 3.52
CA CYS A 242 -6.75 -36.59 3.73
C CYS A 242 -8.17 -37.15 3.62
N ALA A 243 -8.41 -38.09 2.71
CA ALA A 243 -9.69 -38.81 2.62
C ALA A 243 -9.93 -39.68 3.87
N LYS A 244 -8.95 -40.47 4.28
CA LYS A 244 -9.02 -41.38 5.45
C LYS A 244 -9.33 -40.65 6.75
N TYR A 245 -8.70 -39.49 7.00
CA TYR A 245 -8.88 -38.72 8.23
C TYR A 245 -9.89 -37.57 8.10
N GLU A 246 -10.59 -37.47 6.97
CA GLU A 246 -11.56 -36.41 6.66
C GLU A 246 -11.01 -34.97 6.79
N ILE A 247 -9.72 -34.79 6.52
CA ILE A 247 -9.03 -33.49 6.55
C ILE A 247 -9.07 -32.86 5.15
N PRO A 248 -9.40 -31.57 5.01
CA PRO A 248 -9.32 -30.88 3.72
C PRO A 248 -7.90 -30.85 3.16
N HIS A 249 -7.77 -30.91 1.84
CA HIS A 249 -6.47 -30.88 1.15
C HIS A 249 -6.41 -29.71 0.17
N ILE A 250 -5.51 -28.77 0.43
CA ILE A 250 -5.28 -27.58 -0.40
C ILE A 250 -3.90 -27.70 -1.05
N VAL A 251 -3.87 -27.69 -2.39
CA VAL A 251 -2.64 -27.85 -3.16
C VAL A 251 -2.16 -26.50 -3.69
N ASN A 252 -0.96 -26.09 -3.30
CA ASN A 252 -0.23 -24.98 -3.91
C ASN A 252 0.37 -25.44 -5.24
N ASN A 253 -0.30 -25.09 -6.35
CA ASN A 253 0.10 -25.40 -7.72
C ASN A 253 0.55 -24.13 -8.47
N ALA A 254 1.24 -23.22 -7.76
CA ALA A 254 1.58 -21.87 -8.20
C ALA A 254 2.00 -21.77 -9.68
N TYR A 255 2.95 -22.59 -10.14
CA TYR A 255 3.45 -22.59 -11.51
C TYR A 255 3.44 -23.99 -12.12
N GLY A 256 2.49 -24.82 -11.72
CA GLY A 256 2.41 -26.21 -12.18
C GLY A 256 1.47 -26.45 -13.37
N VAL A 257 0.65 -25.48 -13.80
CA VAL A 257 -0.23 -25.64 -14.98
C VAL A 257 0.59 -25.91 -16.25
N GLN A 258 1.74 -25.26 -16.36
CA GLN A 258 2.68 -25.45 -17.46
C GLN A 258 3.39 -26.83 -17.48
N SER A 259 3.16 -27.67 -16.47
CA SER A 259 3.75 -28.99 -16.36
C SER A 259 2.68 -30.07 -16.37
N SER A 260 2.66 -30.87 -17.45
CA SER A 260 1.77 -32.02 -17.52
C SER A 260 2.03 -33.02 -16.39
N LYS A 261 3.26 -33.16 -15.88
CA LYS A 261 3.54 -34.04 -14.72
C LYS A 261 2.81 -33.54 -13.46
N CYS A 262 2.89 -32.24 -13.17
CA CYS A 262 2.22 -31.65 -12.00
C CYS A 262 0.69 -31.73 -12.12
N MET A 263 0.15 -31.42 -13.30
CA MET A 263 -1.29 -31.48 -13.55
C MET A 263 -1.82 -32.92 -13.52
N HIS A 264 -1.08 -33.89 -14.04
CA HIS A 264 -1.46 -35.29 -13.94
C HIS A 264 -1.41 -35.79 -12.50
N LEU A 265 -0.44 -35.35 -11.70
CA LEU A 265 -0.34 -35.69 -10.28
C LEU A 265 -1.55 -35.18 -9.47
N ILE A 266 -2.03 -33.96 -9.76
CA ILE A 266 -3.29 -33.44 -9.18
C ILE A 266 -4.48 -34.29 -9.63
N GLN A 267 -4.55 -34.65 -10.91
CA GLN A 267 -5.61 -35.52 -11.45
C GLN A 267 -5.62 -36.90 -10.77
N GLN A 268 -4.44 -37.49 -10.54
CA GLN A 268 -4.32 -38.79 -9.87
C GLN A 268 -4.69 -38.68 -8.40
N GLY A 269 -4.18 -37.67 -7.67
CA GLY A 269 -4.54 -37.45 -6.27
C GLY A 269 -6.04 -37.27 -6.05
N ALA A 270 -6.72 -36.54 -6.94
CA ALA A 270 -8.18 -36.40 -6.91
C ALA A 270 -8.94 -37.69 -7.28
N ARG A 271 -8.32 -38.59 -8.06
CA ARG A 271 -8.92 -39.88 -8.43
C ARG A 271 -8.84 -40.89 -7.28
N VAL A 272 -7.72 -40.93 -6.56
CA VAL A 272 -7.46 -41.94 -5.53
C VAL A 272 -7.79 -41.48 -4.11
N GLY A 273 -8.03 -40.19 -3.89
CA GLY A 273 -8.29 -39.62 -2.57
C GLY A 273 -8.97 -38.26 -2.63
N ARG A 274 -8.61 -37.37 -1.69
CA ARG A 274 -9.23 -36.06 -1.51
C ARG A 274 -8.29 -34.91 -1.91
N ILE A 275 -8.78 -34.04 -2.79
CA ILE A 275 -8.25 -32.69 -3.06
C ILE A 275 -9.43 -31.73 -3.08
N ASP A 276 -9.47 -30.75 -2.17
CA ASP A 276 -10.59 -29.82 -2.06
C ASP A 276 -10.39 -28.61 -3.00
N ALA A 277 -9.19 -28.06 -3.06
CA ALA A 277 -8.82 -27.00 -4.00
C ALA A 277 -7.34 -27.04 -4.38
N PHE A 278 -7.02 -26.53 -5.55
CA PHE A 278 -5.66 -26.28 -6.01
C PHE A 278 -5.55 -24.88 -6.61
N VAL A 279 -4.47 -24.16 -6.27
CA VAL A 279 -4.34 -22.72 -6.55
C VAL A 279 -3.11 -22.46 -7.43
N GLN A 280 -3.28 -21.67 -8.50
CA GLN A 280 -2.24 -21.39 -9.50
C GLN A 280 -2.09 -19.90 -9.77
N SER A 281 -0.88 -19.45 -10.09
CA SER A 281 -0.58 -18.06 -10.49
C SER A 281 -0.96 -17.81 -11.95
N LEU A 282 -1.47 -16.63 -12.27
CA LEU A 282 -1.69 -16.28 -13.68
C LEU A 282 -0.38 -15.98 -14.42
N ASP A 283 0.44 -15.08 -13.87
CA ASP A 283 1.69 -14.63 -14.49
C ASP A 283 2.63 -15.80 -14.85
N LYS A 284 2.79 -16.75 -13.93
CA LYS A 284 3.75 -17.86 -14.10
C LYS A 284 3.31 -18.93 -15.09
N ASN A 285 2.02 -19.00 -15.43
CA ASN A 285 1.48 -20.05 -16.28
C ASN A 285 0.94 -19.52 -17.61
N PHE A 286 0.70 -18.21 -17.71
CA PHE A 286 0.05 -17.57 -18.86
C PHE A 286 0.77 -16.30 -19.35
N MET A 287 1.96 -15.97 -18.84
CA MET A 287 2.78 -14.84 -19.34
C MET A 287 2.08 -13.47 -19.27
N VAL A 288 1.27 -13.27 -18.23
CA VAL A 288 0.55 -12.01 -17.95
C VAL A 288 1.18 -11.27 -16.76
N PRO A 289 0.82 -9.99 -16.49
CA PRO A 289 1.32 -9.28 -15.32
C PRO A 289 1.02 -9.99 -13.98
N VAL A 290 1.91 -9.78 -13.00
CA VAL A 290 1.71 -10.29 -11.63
C VAL A 290 0.47 -9.65 -11.01
N GLY A 291 -0.37 -10.46 -10.36
CA GLY A 291 -1.47 -9.93 -9.55
C GLY A 291 -2.74 -10.75 -9.55
N GLY A 292 -2.85 -11.79 -10.38
CA GLY A 292 -3.99 -12.70 -10.37
C GLY A 292 -3.61 -14.17 -10.18
N ALA A 293 -4.60 -14.95 -9.79
CA ALA A 293 -4.49 -16.39 -9.58
C ALA A 293 -5.81 -17.08 -9.97
N ILE A 294 -5.76 -18.40 -10.06
CA ILE A 294 -6.91 -19.26 -10.28
C ILE A 294 -7.08 -20.12 -9.02
N ILE A 295 -8.32 -20.25 -8.56
CA ILE A 295 -8.71 -21.23 -7.56
C ILE A 295 -9.60 -22.26 -8.27
N ALA A 296 -9.19 -23.51 -8.26
CA ALA A 296 -9.87 -24.60 -8.95
C ALA A 296 -10.09 -25.79 -8.01
N GLY A 297 -11.08 -26.63 -8.32
CA GLY A 297 -11.32 -27.85 -7.56
C GLY A 297 -12.36 -28.78 -8.20
N PHE A 298 -12.64 -29.85 -7.47
CA PHE A 298 -13.49 -30.96 -7.92
C PHE A 298 -14.89 -30.92 -7.29
N ASN A 299 -15.06 -30.13 -6.22
CA ASN A 299 -16.37 -29.88 -5.62
C ASN A 299 -16.82 -28.45 -5.95
N GLU A 300 -17.79 -28.33 -6.85
CA GLU A 300 -18.28 -27.03 -7.30
C GLU A 300 -18.83 -26.17 -6.15
N SER A 301 -19.60 -26.77 -5.23
CA SER A 301 -20.17 -26.04 -4.09
C SER A 301 -19.10 -25.40 -3.21
N PHE A 302 -18.00 -26.12 -2.95
CA PHE A 302 -16.89 -25.60 -2.17
C PHE A 302 -16.14 -24.47 -2.90
N ILE A 303 -15.90 -24.62 -4.21
CA ILE A 303 -15.27 -23.55 -4.99
C ILE A 303 -16.16 -22.29 -5.03
N GLN A 304 -17.48 -22.44 -5.14
CA GLN A 304 -18.42 -21.32 -5.03
C GLN A 304 -18.42 -20.69 -3.64
N GLU A 305 -18.28 -21.46 -2.56
CA GLU A 305 -18.14 -20.92 -1.20
C GLU A 305 -16.87 -20.07 -1.05
N ILE A 306 -15.73 -20.53 -1.58
CA ILE A 306 -14.49 -19.73 -1.59
C ILE A 306 -14.71 -18.42 -2.37
N SER A 307 -15.44 -18.49 -3.48
CA SER A 307 -15.81 -17.31 -4.28
C SER A 307 -16.64 -16.30 -3.48
N ARG A 308 -17.69 -16.76 -2.78
CA ARG A 308 -18.56 -15.93 -1.93
C ARG A 308 -17.86 -15.38 -0.69
N MET A 309 -16.79 -16.02 -0.22
CA MET A 309 -15.99 -15.55 0.90
C MET A 309 -15.24 -14.24 0.58
N TYR A 310 -15.04 -13.92 -0.71
CA TYR A 310 -14.40 -12.68 -1.11
C TYR A 310 -15.33 -11.47 -0.84
N PRO A 311 -14.93 -10.50 -0.01
CA PRO A 311 -15.77 -9.35 0.29
C PRO A 311 -15.66 -8.28 -0.78
N GLY A 312 -16.78 -7.90 -1.39
CA GLY A 312 -16.84 -6.78 -2.33
C GLY A 312 -16.61 -7.15 -3.80
N ARG A 313 -16.49 -6.09 -4.63
CA ARG A 313 -16.08 -6.22 -6.03
C ARG A 313 -14.57 -6.32 -6.14
N ALA A 314 -14.09 -6.87 -7.25
CA ALA A 314 -12.66 -7.02 -7.49
C ALA A 314 -12.24 -6.47 -8.86
N SER A 315 -10.93 -6.30 -9.07
CA SER A 315 -10.38 -5.85 -10.35
C SER A 315 -10.68 -6.86 -11.47
N ALA A 316 -11.12 -6.36 -12.62
CA ALA A 316 -11.29 -7.17 -13.84
C ALA A 316 -9.99 -7.34 -14.64
N SER A 317 -8.92 -6.57 -14.31
CA SER A 317 -7.70 -6.52 -15.12
C SER A 317 -7.04 -7.90 -15.30
N PRO A 318 -6.83 -8.72 -14.25
CA PRO A 318 -6.22 -10.03 -14.45
C PRO A 318 -7.08 -10.99 -15.28
N SER A 319 -8.41 -10.85 -15.20
CA SER A 319 -9.35 -11.63 -16.03
C SER A 319 -9.32 -11.19 -17.49
N LEU A 320 -9.17 -9.89 -17.74
CA LEU A 320 -8.99 -9.33 -19.08
C LEU A 320 -7.66 -9.79 -19.69
N ASP A 321 -6.56 -9.68 -18.94
CA ASP A 321 -5.23 -10.05 -19.40
C ASP A 321 -5.19 -11.52 -19.86
N VAL A 322 -5.64 -12.45 -19.01
CA VAL A 322 -5.61 -13.88 -19.35
C VAL A 322 -6.61 -14.24 -20.46
N LEU A 323 -7.75 -13.55 -20.57
CA LEU A 323 -8.69 -13.77 -21.66
C LEU A 323 -8.09 -13.35 -22.99
N ILE A 324 -7.49 -12.15 -23.07
CA ILE A 324 -6.78 -11.68 -24.27
C ILE A 324 -5.71 -12.68 -24.65
N THR A 325 -4.84 -13.06 -23.72
CA THR A 325 -3.74 -14.00 -24.00
C THR A 325 -4.24 -15.34 -24.52
N LEU A 326 -5.28 -15.93 -23.91
CA LEU A 326 -5.79 -17.23 -24.34
C LEU A 326 -6.56 -17.16 -25.66
N LEU A 327 -7.25 -16.05 -25.95
CA LEU A 327 -7.88 -15.84 -27.25
C LEU A 327 -6.83 -15.62 -28.35
N SER A 328 -5.74 -14.91 -28.06
CA SER A 328 -4.63 -14.70 -29.01
C SER A 328 -3.82 -15.97 -29.29
N LEU A 329 -3.59 -16.81 -28.27
CA LEU A 329 -2.83 -18.05 -28.44
C LEU A 329 -3.69 -19.16 -29.05
N GLY A 330 -4.96 -19.23 -28.64
CA GLY A 330 -5.77 -20.42 -28.80
C GLY A 330 -5.19 -21.62 -28.03
N THR A 331 -5.90 -22.74 -28.10
CA THR A 331 -5.49 -23.99 -27.46
C THR A 331 -4.21 -24.55 -28.09
N ASN A 332 -4.06 -24.41 -29.41
CA ASN A 332 -2.89 -24.88 -30.15
C ASN A 332 -1.65 -24.06 -29.79
N GLY A 333 -1.74 -22.74 -29.73
CA GLY A 333 -0.62 -21.89 -29.30
C GLY A 333 -0.21 -22.17 -27.86
N TYR A 334 -1.17 -22.36 -26.93
CA TYR A 334 -0.82 -22.74 -25.56
C TYR A 334 -0.15 -24.11 -25.48
N LYS A 335 -0.67 -25.13 -26.19
CA LYS A 335 -0.03 -26.46 -26.27
C LYS A 335 1.38 -26.40 -26.87
N GLN A 336 1.60 -25.54 -27.85
CA GLN A 336 2.92 -25.33 -28.46
C GLN A 336 3.90 -24.76 -27.43
N LEU A 337 3.51 -23.74 -26.65
CA LEU A 337 4.34 -23.22 -25.55
C LEU A 337 4.65 -24.29 -24.49
N LEU A 338 3.70 -25.17 -24.16
CA LEU A 338 3.94 -26.30 -23.25
C LEU A 338 4.94 -27.33 -23.81
N LYS A 339 4.90 -27.55 -25.12
CA LYS A 339 5.84 -28.44 -25.83
C LYS A 339 7.25 -27.84 -25.83
N GLU A 340 7.37 -26.58 -26.25
CA GLU A 340 8.65 -25.84 -26.28
C GLU A 340 9.31 -25.80 -24.90
N ARG A 341 8.53 -25.57 -23.84
CA ARG A 341 9.04 -25.62 -22.45
C ARG A 341 9.65 -26.99 -22.11
N LYS A 342 9.04 -28.10 -22.55
CA LYS A 342 9.59 -29.45 -22.33
C LYS A 342 10.89 -29.66 -23.11
N GLU A 343 10.93 -29.21 -24.36
CA GLU A 343 12.14 -29.27 -25.19
C GLU A 343 13.28 -28.45 -24.58
N MET A 344 12.98 -27.24 -24.10
CA MET A 344 13.93 -26.36 -23.41
C MET A 344 14.35 -26.90 -22.04
N TYR A 345 13.51 -27.68 -21.36
CA TYR A 345 13.92 -28.37 -20.14
C TYR A 345 15.01 -29.40 -20.42
N THR A 346 14.83 -30.23 -21.47
CA THR A 346 15.85 -31.20 -21.88
C THR A 346 17.13 -30.49 -22.33
N TYR A 347 17.00 -29.46 -23.17
CA TYR A 347 18.16 -28.69 -23.64
C TYR A 347 18.93 -28.02 -22.50
N LEU A 348 18.22 -27.37 -21.56
CA LEU A 348 18.84 -26.78 -20.38
C LEU A 348 19.53 -27.84 -19.51
N ALA A 349 18.93 -29.01 -19.32
CA ALA A 349 19.54 -30.09 -18.56
C ALA A 349 20.83 -30.61 -19.20
N GLU A 350 20.84 -30.80 -20.52
CA GLU A 350 22.02 -31.24 -21.28
C GLU A 350 23.15 -30.21 -21.22
N GLU A 351 22.86 -28.93 -21.47
CA GLU A 351 23.87 -27.87 -21.43
C GLU A 351 24.39 -27.60 -20.02
N LEU A 352 23.51 -27.64 -19.01
CA LEU A 352 23.92 -27.49 -17.62
C LEU A 352 24.76 -28.67 -17.15
N LYS A 353 24.46 -29.90 -17.60
CA LYS A 353 25.27 -31.09 -17.34
C LYS A 353 26.67 -30.97 -17.96
N LYS A 354 26.76 -30.61 -19.24
CA LYS A 354 28.06 -30.37 -19.91
C LYS A 354 28.89 -29.31 -19.20
N LEU A 355 28.24 -28.22 -18.78
CA LEU A 355 28.90 -27.15 -18.05
C LEU A 355 29.38 -27.62 -16.67
N ALA A 356 28.56 -28.38 -15.94
CA ALA A 356 28.90 -28.93 -14.64
C ALA A 356 30.15 -29.83 -14.75
N GLU A 357 30.13 -30.79 -15.67
CA GLU A 357 31.24 -31.72 -15.93
C GLU A 357 32.53 -30.97 -16.29
N ALA A 358 32.45 -29.94 -17.14
CA ALA A 358 33.59 -29.09 -17.51
C ALA A 358 34.20 -28.32 -16.32
N HIS A 359 33.41 -28.11 -15.26
CA HIS A 359 33.88 -27.41 -14.05
C HIS A 359 34.21 -28.32 -12.88
N GLY A 360 34.07 -29.64 -13.01
CA GLY A 360 34.25 -30.61 -11.92
C GLY A 360 33.07 -30.63 -10.95
N GLU A 361 31.89 -30.23 -11.41
CA GLU A 361 30.61 -30.31 -10.71
C GLU A 361 29.71 -31.36 -11.38
N ARG A 362 28.55 -31.63 -10.80
CA ARG A 362 27.51 -32.50 -11.38
C ARG A 362 26.13 -31.85 -11.37
N LEU A 363 25.29 -32.25 -12.31
CA LEU A 363 23.85 -31.99 -12.25
C LEU A 363 23.23 -32.92 -11.19
N LEU A 364 22.43 -32.39 -10.27
CA LEU A 364 21.72 -33.18 -9.26
C LEU A 364 20.61 -33.99 -9.93
N GLU A 365 20.44 -35.25 -9.52
CA GLU A 365 19.49 -36.19 -10.10
C GLU A 365 18.06 -35.97 -9.56
N THR A 366 17.38 -34.94 -10.07
CA THR A 366 16.04 -34.54 -9.61
C THR A 366 14.95 -34.85 -10.62
N SER A 367 14.87 -36.12 -11.05
CA SER A 367 14.00 -36.61 -12.13
C SER A 367 12.50 -36.35 -11.93
N HIS A 368 12.04 -36.24 -10.68
CA HIS A 368 10.64 -35.95 -10.36
C HIS A 368 10.29 -34.46 -10.44
N ASN A 369 11.26 -33.55 -10.49
CA ASN A 369 11.01 -32.12 -10.75
C ASN A 369 10.94 -31.84 -12.27
N PRO A 370 9.80 -31.41 -12.83
CA PRO A 370 9.64 -31.24 -14.28
C PRO A 370 10.00 -29.85 -14.81
N ILE A 371 10.40 -28.91 -13.94
CA ILE A 371 10.56 -27.49 -14.27
C ILE A 371 11.93 -26.98 -13.84
N SER A 372 12.30 -27.25 -12.58
CA SER A 372 13.54 -26.76 -11.97
C SER A 372 14.62 -27.82 -12.01
N LEU A 373 15.85 -27.40 -12.27
CA LEU A 373 17.07 -28.18 -12.21
C LEU A 373 17.99 -27.59 -11.13
N ALA A 374 18.98 -28.36 -10.69
CA ALA A 374 20.00 -27.91 -9.76
C ALA A 374 21.36 -28.49 -10.15
N MET A 375 22.38 -27.62 -10.23
CA MET A 375 23.78 -27.99 -10.42
C MET A 375 24.52 -27.86 -9.10
N SER A 376 25.26 -28.87 -8.70
CA SER A 376 26.12 -28.81 -7.51
C SER A 376 27.19 -27.74 -7.63
N LEU A 377 27.61 -27.22 -6.48
CA LEU A 377 28.74 -26.31 -6.31
C LEU A 377 29.70 -26.88 -5.26
N GLY A 378 29.95 -28.19 -5.31
CA GLY A 378 30.72 -28.92 -4.30
C GLY A 378 32.16 -28.40 -4.16
N ASN A 379 32.78 -27.92 -5.24
CA ASN A 379 34.12 -27.30 -5.15
C ASN A 379 34.14 -25.99 -4.35
N PHE A 380 32.97 -25.46 -3.99
CA PHE A 380 32.76 -24.23 -3.22
C PHE A 380 32.34 -24.49 -1.77
N GLU A 381 32.24 -25.75 -1.34
CA GLU A 381 31.72 -26.16 -0.03
C GLU A 381 32.47 -25.54 1.16
N LYS A 382 33.79 -25.34 1.04
CA LYS A 382 34.63 -24.71 2.08
C LYS A 382 34.53 -23.17 2.12
N HIS A 383 33.79 -22.54 1.21
CA HIS A 383 33.75 -21.08 1.06
C HIS A 383 32.32 -20.55 0.83
N THR A 384 31.50 -20.49 1.88
CA THR A 384 30.11 -20.00 1.82
C THR A 384 29.98 -18.61 1.18
N LYS A 385 30.96 -17.72 1.43
CA LYS A 385 31.05 -16.38 0.81
C LYS A 385 31.20 -16.45 -0.72
N ALA A 386 31.97 -17.41 -1.24
CA ALA A 386 32.16 -17.64 -2.67
C ALA A 386 30.85 -18.02 -3.37
N VAL A 387 30.07 -18.91 -2.74
CA VAL A 387 28.76 -19.36 -3.24
C VAL A 387 27.81 -18.16 -3.34
N THR A 388 27.71 -17.33 -2.30
CA THR A 388 26.88 -16.12 -2.35
C THR A 388 27.35 -15.10 -3.39
N GLN A 389 28.66 -14.97 -3.59
CA GLN A 389 29.25 -14.07 -4.59
C GLN A 389 28.88 -14.49 -6.00
N LEU A 390 28.86 -15.79 -6.31
CA LEU A 390 28.44 -16.31 -7.63
C LEU A 390 27.04 -15.82 -8.00
N GLY A 391 26.10 -15.81 -7.04
CA GLY A 391 24.75 -15.27 -7.26
C GLY A 391 24.77 -13.80 -7.67
N SER A 392 25.58 -12.97 -7.00
CA SER A 392 25.73 -11.55 -7.33
C SER A 392 26.39 -11.31 -8.69
N MET A 393 27.35 -12.16 -9.08
CA MET A 393 28.06 -12.08 -10.35
C MET A 393 27.15 -12.40 -11.53
N LEU A 394 26.28 -13.40 -11.37
CA LEU A 394 25.25 -13.76 -12.34
C LEU A 394 24.24 -12.63 -12.50
N PHE A 395 23.75 -12.07 -11.38
CA PHE A 395 22.81 -10.96 -11.41
C PHE A 395 23.40 -9.71 -12.10
N THR A 396 24.65 -9.34 -11.80
CA THR A 396 25.35 -8.21 -12.44
C THR A 396 25.54 -8.43 -13.93
N ARG A 397 25.69 -9.68 -14.36
CA ARG A 397 25.75 -10.08 -15.77
C ARG A 397 24.37 -10.30 -16.39
N GLN A 398 23.31 -9.76 -15.78
CA GLN A 398 21.94 -9.81 -16.29
C GLN A 398 21.40 -11.24 -16.44
N VAL A 399 21.80 -12.15 -15.54
CA VAL A 399 21.15 -13.47 -15.40
C VAL A 399 20.15 -13.38 -14.25
N SER A 400 18.87 -13.28 -14.59
CA SER A 400 17.76 -13.30 -13.62
C SER A 400 17.19 -14.70 -13.45
N GLY A 401 16.63 -15.01 -12.28
CA GLY A 401 15.96 -16.29 -12.02
C GLY A 401 16.88 -17.45 -11.65
N ALA A 402 18.20 -17.33 -11.89
CA ALA A 402 19.18 -18.25 -11.33
C ALA A 402 19.29 -18.03 -9.81
N ARG A 403 19.12 -19.10 -9.03
CA ARG A 403 19.15 -19.04 -7.56
C ARG A 403 20.34 -19.83 -7.05
N VAL A 404 21.24 -19.18 -6.32
CA VAL A 404 22.36 -19.86 -5.67
C VAL A 404 22.00 -20.13 -4.22
N VAL A 405 22.19 -21.36 -3.77
CA VAL A 405 21.79 -21.85 -2.45
C VAL A 405 23.04 -22.30 -1.69
N PRO A 406 23.50 -21.51 -0.70
CA PRO A 406 24.58 -21.91 0.20
C PRO A 406 24.08 -22.80 1.34
N LEU A 407 25.01 -23.52 1.98
CA LEU A 407 24.74 -24.32 3.18
C LEU A 407 24.56 -23.44 4.43
N GLY A 408 23.81 -23.94 5.41
CA GLY A 408 23.74 -23.35 6.75
C GLY A 408 23.08 -21.97 6.84
N THR A 409 22.32 -21.55 5.82
CA THR A 409 21.63 -20.24 5.85
C THR A 409 20.50 -20.27 6.87
N GLU A 410 20.54 -19.39 7.87
CA GLU A 410 19.43 -19.22 8.80
C GLU A 410 18.52 -18.06 8.36
N GLN A 411 17.21 -18.24 8.44
CA GLN A 411 16.26 -17.18 8.09
C GLN A 411 14.99 -17.28 8.93
N THR A 412 14.70 -16.22 9.68
CA THR A 412 13.39 -16.04 10.33
C THR A 412 12.36 -15.47 9.37
N VAL A 413 11.15 -16.05 9.36
CA VAL A 413 9.99 -15.60 8.60
C VAL A 413 8.76 -15.63 9.51
N SER A 414 8.20 -14.47 9.85
CA SER A 414 6.97 -14.34 10.65
C SER A 414 7.02 -15.11 11.99
N GLY A 415 8.16 -15.04 12.69
CA GLY A 415 8.38 -15.71 13.99
C GLY A 415 8.93 -17.14 13.91
N TYR A 416 9.00 -17.76 12.72
CA TYR A 416 9.56 -19.10 12.54
C TYR A 416 10.98 -19.03 11.97
N THR A 417 11.93 -19.69 12.62
CA THR A 417 13.32 -19.78 12.17
C THR A 417 13.52 -21.03 11.33
N PHE A 418 13.98 -20.85 10.09
CA PHE A 418 14.33 -21.94 9.19
C PHE A 418 15.85 -22.07 9.14
N GLN A 419 16.37 -23.23 9.54
CA GLN A 419 17.76 -23.60 9.31
C GLN A 419 17.91 -24.13 7.88
N GLY A 420 19.04 -23.85 7.21
CA GLY A 420 19.23 -24.23 5.81
C GLY A 420 18.22 -23.61 4.86
N PHE A 421 17.71 -22.40 5.15
CA PHE A 421 16.72 -21.72 4.33
C PHE A 421 17.17 -21.61 2.88
N MET A 422 16.20 -21.68 1.97
CA MET A 422 16.36 -21.84 0.52
C MET A 422 16.61 -23.29 0.09
N SER A 423 17.13 -24.16 0.96
CA SER A 423 17.45 -25.54 0.62
C SER A 423 16.29 -26.53 0.79
N HIS A 424 15.21 -26.11 1.47
CA HIS A 424 14.03 -26.94 1.80
C HIS A 424 14.26 -28.01 2.87
N THR A 425 15.42 -28.02 3.51
CA THR A 425 15.79 -28.87 4.64
C THR A 425 16.74 -28.10 5.56
N ASN A 426 16.98 -28.59 6.77
CA ASN A 426 17.96 -28.00 7.68
C ASN A 426 19.39 -28.18 7.16
N GLU A 427 19.68 -29.37 6.63
CA GLU A 427 21.00 -29.76 6.16
C GLU A 427 20.87 -30.48 4.81
N TYR A 428 21.26 -29.79 3.74
CA TYR A 428 21.36 -30.40 2.40
C TYR A 428 22.84 -30.73 2.11
N PRO A 429 23.17 -31.82 1.39
CA PRO A 429 24.55 -32.31 1.31
C PRO A 429 25.57 -31.39 0.65
N CYS A 430 25.16 -30.44 -0.19
CA CYS A 430 26.09 -29.54 -0.88
C CYS A 430 25.41 -28.21 -1.27
N PRO A 431 26.15 -27.11 -1.46
CA PRO A 431 25.60 -25.92 -2.09
C PRO A 431 25.28 -26.19 -3.57
N TYR A 432 24.31 -25.47 -4.12
CA TYR A 432 23.89 -25.67 -5.52
C TYR A 432 23.36 -24.39 -6.17
N LEU A 433 23.24 -24.43 -7.49
CA LEU A 433 22.63 -23.39 -8.32
C LEU A 433 21.40 -23.95 -9.02
N ASN A 434 20.26 -23.27 -8.88
CA ASN A 434 19.06 -23.55 -9.66
C ASN A 434 18.98 -22.78 -10.96
N ALA A 435 18.50 -23.47 -11.99
CA ALA A 435 17.96 -22.90 -13.21
C ALA A 435 16.65 -23.64 -13.54
N ALA A 436 15.73 -23.01 -14.26
CA ALA A 436 14.43 -23.59 -14.56
C ALA A 436 13.99 -23.31 -16.00
N SER A 437 13.34 -24.30 -16.61
CA SER A 437 12.64 -24.15 -17.88
C SER A 437 11.16 -23.87 -17.62
N ALA A 438 10.84 -22.58 -17.49
CA ALA A 438 9.47 -22.08 -17.38
C ALA A 438 8.91 -21.69 -18.76
N ILE A 439 7.58 -21.63 -18.89
CA ILE A 439 6.87 -21.36 -20.14
C ILE A 439 7.31 -20.01 -20.72
N GLY A 440 7.57 -19.97 -22.04
CA GLY A 440 8.11 -18.79 -22.73
C GLY A 440 9.64 -18.67 -22.71
N ILE A 441 10.37 -19.58 -22.05
CA ILE A 441 11.84 -19.63 -22.16
C ILE A 441 12.26 -19.96 -23.60
N THR A 442 13.30 -19.28 -24.07
CA THR A 442 13.86 -19.48 -25.41
C THR A 442 15.23 -20.16 -25.36
N ARG A 443 15.66 -20.69 -26.49
CA ARG A 443 17.02 -21.24 -26.63
C ARG A 443 18.10 -20.20 -26.33
N GLN A 444 17.88 -18.96 -26.75
CA GLN A 444 18.80 -17.85 -26.49
C GLN A 444 18.98 -17.58 -25.00
N ASP A 445 17.92 -17.70 -24.20
CA ASP A 445 18.00 -17.54 -22.74
C ASP A 445 18.93 -18.60 -22.13
N VAL A 446 18.79 -19.85 -22.57
CA VAL A 446 19.64 -20.97 -22.12
C VAL A 446 21.09 -20.73 -22.52
N ASP A 447 21.36 -20.46 -23.80
CA ASP A 447 22.72 -20.27 -24.32
C ASP A 447 23.44 -19.10 -23.60
N LEU A 448 22.72 -17.99 -23.38
CA LEU A 448 23.27 -16.82 -22.72
C LEU A 448 23.50 -17.07 -21.22
N CYS A 449 22.60 -17.79 -20.56
CA CYS A 449 22.77 -18.21 -19.17
C CYS A 449 24.00 -19.10 -19.01
N ILE A 450 24.15 -20.14 -19.83
CA ILE A 450 25.28 -21.07 -19.81
C ILE A 450 26.60 -20.33 -20.07
N LYS A 451 26.66 -19.48 -21.09
CA LYS A 451 27.85 -18.68 -21.41
C LYS A 451 28.26 -17.74 -20.27
N ARG A 452 27.29 -17.08 -19.62
CA ARG A 452 27.55 -16.16 -18.52
C ARG A 452 27.93 -16.90 -17.24
N LEU A 453 27.33 -18.05 -16.98
CA LEU A 453 27.67 -18.93 -15.86
C LEU A 453 29.08 -19.48 -16.00
N ASP A 454 29.45 -19.99 -17.19
CA ASP A 454 30.82 -20.42 -17.49
C ASP A 454 31.85 -19.33 -17.22
N LYS A 455 31.59 -18.09 -17.68
CA LYS A 455 32.46 -16.95 -17.39
C LYS A 455 32.60 -16.68 -15.89
N CYS A 456 31.52 -16.77 -15.11
CA CYS A 456 31.56 -16.56 -13.67
C CYS A 456 32.38 -17.65 -12.96
N LEU A 457 32.19 -18.91 -13.33
CA LEU A 457 32.92 -20.04 -12.76
C LEU A 457 34.41 -19.96 -13.11
N LYS A 458 34.76 -19.58 -14.36
CA LYS A 458 36.15 -19.38 -14.80
C LYS A 458 36.85 -18.24 -14.06
N SER A 459 36.20 -17.09 -13.87
CA SER A 459 36.80 -15.98 -13.10
C SER A 459 37.15 -16.41 -11.67
N PHE A 460 36.32 -17.27 -11.07
CA PHE A 460 36.55 -17.77 -9.73
C PHE A 460 37.77 -18.70 -9.64
N LYS A 461 37.98 -19.56 -10.66
CA LYS A 461 39.19 -20.41 -10.75
C LYS A 461 40.47 -19.57 -10.91
N ARG A 462 40.41 -18.45 -11.64
CA ARG A 462 41.59 -17.57 -11.86
C ARG A 462 42.03 -16.83 -10.60
N GLU A 463 41.07 -16.33 -9.80
CA GLU A 463 41.38 -15.71 -8.49
C GLU A 463 42.04 -16.70 -7.52
N LYS A 464 41.72 -18.00 -7.64
CA LYS A 464 42.35 -19.08 -6.85
C LYS A 464 43.78 -19.41 -7.31
N GLY A 465 44.03 -19.36 -8.63
CA GLY A 465 45.36 -19.58 -9.22
C GLY A 465 46.38 -18.50 -8.84
N ASP A 466 45.95 -17.23 -8.86
CA ASP A 466 46.80 -16.08 -8.45
C ASP A 466 47.09 -16.08 -6.94
N GLN A 467 46.24 -16.71 -6.12
CA GLN A 467 46.51 -16.90 -4.68
C GLN A 467 47.50 -18.06 -4.42
N SER A 468 47.43 -19.16 -5.18
CA SER A 468 48.39 -20.27 -5.04
C SER A 468 49.82 -19.90 -5.49
N GLU A 469 49.99 -19.09 -6.55
CA GLU A 469 51.33 -18.62 -6.97
C GLU A 469 51.94 -17.61 -5.99
N LYS A 470 51.12 -16.86 -5.24
CA LYS A 470 51.60 -16.01 -4.14
C LYS A 470 52.02 -16.83 -2.92
N LEU A 471 51.32 -17.93 -2.62
CA LEU A 471 51.62 -18.81 -1.48
C LEU A 471 52.91 -19.63 -1.66
N GLU A 472 53.26 -20.04 -2.89
CA GLU A 472 54.52 -20.77 -3.14
C GLU A 472 55.79 -19.90 -3.05
N ARG A 473 55.66 -18.57 -3.08
CA ARG A 473 56.80 -17.65 -2.86
C ARG A 473 57.05 -17.32 -1.39
N GLU A 474 56.11 -17.63 -0.49
CA GLU A 474 56.18 -17.22 0.92
C GLU A 474 56.28 -18.38 1.92
N SER A 475 56.29 -19.65 1.49
CA SER A 475 56.38 -20.81 2.40
C SER A 475 57.78 -21.46 2.46
N GLY A 476 58.75 -20.72 3.00
CA GLY A 476 59.87 -21.31 3.77
C GLY A 476 59.41 -21.47 5.23
N ASN A 477 58.94 -22.67 5.57
CA ASN A 477 58.34 -23.06 6.86
C ASN A 477 59.41 -23.32 7.96
N PRO A 478 59.07 -23.58 9.25
CA PRO A 478 57.75 -23.52 9.92
C PRO A 478 57.71 -23.00 11.39
N ALA A 479 56.46 -22.78 11.84
CA ALA A 479 55.91 -23.03 13.19
C ALA A 479 56.24 -22.11 14.38
N THR A 480 55.24 -21.41 14.92
CA THR A 480 54.34 -21.89 16.01
C THR A 480 53.30 -20.80 16.38
N ALA A 481 52.18 -21.22 16.95
CA ALA A 481 50.86 -20.57 16.91
C ALA A 481 50.47 -19.70 18.13
N SER A 482 49.53 -18.78 17.91
CA SER A 482 48.33 -18.41 18.73
C SER A 482 47.82 -17.04 18.23
N GLU A 483 46.74 -16.97 17.43
CA GLU A 483 45.32 -16.81 17.84
C GLU A 483 45.06 -15.60 18.76
N GLU A 484 44.15 -14.66 18.51
CA GLU A 484 43.23 -14.38 17.39
C GLU A 484 42.58 -13.01 17.74
N ASP A 485 42.37 -12.12 16.75
CA ASP A 485 41.47 -10.99 16.90
C ASP A 485 40.77 -10.72 15.56
N VAL A 486 39.46 -10.50 15.66
CA VAL A 486 38.57 -9.80 14.70
C VAL A 486 38.12 -10.54 13.42
N ILE A 487 36.92 -11.14 13.53
CA ILE A 487 35.67 -10.84 12.79
C ILE A 487 35.77 -10.74 11.25
N PHE A 488 34.94 -11.52 10.53
CA PHE A 488 34.09 -10.91 9.50
C PHE A 488 32.86 -11.73 9.07
N ARG A 489 31.71 -11.03 9.12
CA ARG A 489 30.57 -11.11 8.20
C ARG A 489 29.73 -12.39 8.24
N GLY A 490 28.59 -12.28 8.91
CA GLY A 490 27.27 -12.66 8.40
C GLY A 490 26.32 -11.57 8.90
N ALA A 491 25.86 -10.67 8.03
CA ALA A 491 24.61 -10.86 7.31
C ALA A 491 23.42 -10.92 8.29
N ASP A 492 22.61 -9.87 8.30
CA ASP A 492 21.22 -9.99 7.92
C ASP A 492 20.58 -8.60 7.93
N SER A 493 20.12 -8.11 6.79
CA SER A 493 18.90 -8.55 6.11
C SER A 493 17.68 -8.45 7.02
N LYS A 494 16.78 -7.53 6.69
CA LYS A 494 15.41 -7.85 6.27
C LYS A 494 14.64 -6.58 6.33
N GLY A 495 14.34 -6.13 5.13
CA GLY A 495 13.05 -6.53 4.66
C GLY A 495 11.97 -5.50 4.91
N LEU A 496 11.46 -5.13 3.74
CA LEU A 496 10.17 -5.64 3.35
C LEU A 496 8.99 -4.79 3.85
N LEU A 497 8.52 -4.08 2.84
CA LEU A 497 7.33 -4.52 2.12
C LEU A 497 6.04 -3.83 2.55
N GLN A 498 5.56 -3.12 1.54
CA GLN A 498 4.22 -3.23 1.06
C GLN A 498 3.11 -2.54 1.85
N ARG A 499 2.29 -1.96 0.98
CA ARG A 499 0.84 -2.04 0.98
C ARG A 499 0.18 -1.14 2.00
N TYR A 500 -0.85 -0.42 1.63
CA TYR A 500 -1.79 -0.58 0.53
C TYR A 500 -2.82 0.53 0.76
N PHE A 501 -3.68 0.78 -0.24
CA PHE A 501 -5.08 1.16 -0.01
C PHE A 501 -5.31 2.54 0.66
N CYS A 502 -6.20 3.40 0.24
CA CYS A 502 -7.31 3.35 -0.70
C CYS A 502 -7.82 4.80 -0.77
N ASP A 503 -8.79 5.00 -1.65
CA ASP A 503 -9.92 5.87 -1.39
C ASP A 503 -9.74 7.39 -1.41
N HIS A 504 -10.32 7.91 -2.49
CA HIS A 504 -11.44 8.83 -2.45
C HIS A 504 -11.20 10.29 -2.07
N MET A 505 -11.62 11.08 -3.04
CA MET A 505 -12.62 12.15 -2.91
C MET A 505 -12.12 13.53 -2.53
N HIS A 506 -12.50 14.43 -3.46
CA HIS A 506 -12.86 15.82 -3.26
C HIS A 506 -11.70 16.78 -2.98
N GLY A 507 -11.63 17.94 -3.61
CA GLY A 507 -12.36 18.49 -4.75
C GLY A 507 -11.33 19.30 -5.54
N CYS A 508 -11.65 20.33 -6.26
CA CYS A 508 -12.77 21.23 -6.14
C CYS A 508 -12.59 22.21 -7.30
N ILE A 509 -13.71 22.70 -7.81
CA ILE A 509 -13.96 24.13 -7.97
C ILE A 509 -12.88 24.92 -8.73
N GLY A 510 -13.29 25.42 -9.89
CA GLY A 510 -12.67 26.59 -10.51
C GLY A 510 -13.62 27.13 -11.56
N LYS A 511 -14.80 27.63 -11.18
CA LYS A 511 -15.08 29.00 -10.75
C LYS A 511 -14.70 30.05 -11.80
N MET A 512 -15.74 30.83 -12.10
CA MET A 512 -15.73 32.24 -12.50
C MET A 512 -15.08 32.56 -13.85
N LEU A 513 -15.87 33.14 -14.75
CA LEU A 513 -16.02 34.58 -14.87
C LEU A 513 -17.23 34.87 -15.78
N SER A 514 -18.27 35.48 -15.20
CA SER A 514 -18.76 36.82 -15.55
C SER A 514 -19.41 36.95 -16.94
N LEU A 515 -20.68 37.36 -16.99
CA LEU A 515 -21.08 38.63 -17.61
C LEU A 515 -22.61 38.85 -17.45
N ILE A 516 -22.96 39.91 -16.73
CA ILE A 516 -23.90 40.99 -17.11
C ILE A 516 -25.37 40.64 -17.48
N LYS A 517 -26.26 41.14 -16.60
CA LYS A 517 -27.56 41.85 -16.82
C LYS A 517 -28.50 41.40 -17.96
N GLY A 518 -29.77 41.18 -17.60
CA GLY A 518 -30.88 41.21 -18.56
C GLY A 518 -32.25 40.90 -17.95
N VAL A 519 -33.11 41.91 -17.88
CA VAL A 519 -34.46 41.94 -17.32
C VAL A 519 -35.51 41.31 -18.26
N SER A 520 -36.66 40.94 -17.68
CA SER A 520 -38.01 40.83 -18.27
C SER A 520 -38.44 39.47 -18.83
N LEU A 521 -39.42 38.78 -18.21
CA LEU A 521 -40.88 38.93 -18.39
C LEU A 521 -41.33 38.66 -19.84
N PHE A 522 -41.98 37.51 -20.09
CA PHE A 522 -43.29 37.37 -20.77
C PHE A 522 -43.64 35.91 -21.15
N SER A 523 -44.92 35.59 -20.96
CA SER A 523 -45.79 34.66 -21.73
C SER A 523 -45.46 33.17 -21.66
N LEU A 524 -46.25 32.28 -21.03
CA LEU A 524 -47.67 31.93 -21.21
C LEU A 524 -48.02 31.44 -22.62
N LEU A 525 -48.76 30.32 -22.66
CA LEU A 525 -49.31 29.54 -23.79
C LEU A 525 -48.36 28.52 -24.46
N PHE A 526 -48.41 27.28 -23.99
CA PHE A 526 -49.03 26.20 -24.78
C PHE A 526 -49.38 24.99 -23.89
N LEU A 527 -50.50 24.33 -24.24
CA LEU A 527 -50.99 23.03 -23.77
C LEU A 527 -51.91 23.00 -22.54
N VAL A 528 -53.13 23.45 -22.81
CA VAL A 528 -54.38 22.85 -22.32
C VAL A 528 -54.62 21.50 -23.04
N LEU A 529 -55.20 20.54 -22.31
CA LEU A 529 -55.70 19.20 -22.69
C LEU A 529 -54.76 17.99 -22.48
N VAL A 530 -54.60 17.58 -21.22
CA VAL A 530 -55.07 16.24 -20.80
C VAL A 530 -55.65 16.37 -19.39
N SER A 531 -56.95 16.16 -19.27
CA SER A 531 -57.61 15.83 -18.01
C SER A 531 -57.09 14.47 -17.51
N THR A 532 -56.13 14.49 -16.58
CA THR A 532 -55.92 13.37 -15.66
C THR A 532 -56.52 13.75 -14.31
N VAL A 533 -57.54 12.98 -13.95
CA VAL A 533 -58.08 12.85 -12.59
C VAL A 533 -56.91 12.87 -11.60
N HIS A 534 -56.79 13.94 -10.80
CA HIS A 534 -55.96 13.90 -9.60
C HIS A 534 -56.63 12.93 -8.65
N ALA A 535 -56.25 11.66 -8.75
CA ALA A 535 -56.46 10.71 -7.68
C ALA A 535 -55.79 11.31 -6.43
N LYS A 536 -56.60 11.84 -5.50
CA LYS A 536 -56.14 12.08 -4.12
C LYS A 536 -55.55 10.75 -3.65
N ARG A 537 -54.22 10.65 -3.60
CA ARG A 537 -53.54 9.51 -2.98
C ARG A 537 -54.11 9.42 -1.56
N ILE A 538 -54.88 8.37 -1.32
CA ILE A 538 -55.39 8.07 0.02
C ILE A 538 -54.17 7.91 0.92
N PHE A 539 -54.00 8.84 1.86
CA PHE A 539 -52.99 8.77 2.89
C PHE A 539 -53.14 7.44 3.64
N ARG A 540 -52.08 6.63 3.65
CA ARG A 540 -51.98 5.43 4.48
C ARG A 540 -50.90 5.68 5.51
N CYS A 541 -51.28 5.64 6.78
CA CYS A 541 -50.33 5.74 7.88
C CYS A 541 -49.30 4.60 7.77
N PRO A 542 -48.00 4.87 7.91
CA PRO A 542 -46.96 3.84 7.89
C PRO A 542 -47.23 2.78 8.97
N SER A 543 -46.90 1.51 8.69
CA SER A 543 -47.18 0.39 9.59
C SER A 543 -46.47 0.46 10.94
N ALA A 544 -45.37 1.21 11.03
CA ALA A 544 -44.63 1.46 12.27
C ALA A 544 -45.09 2.75 13.00
N CYS A 545 -46.14 3.41 12.51
CA CYS A 545 -46.62 4.67 13.03
C CYS A 545 -48.13 4.65 13.31
N THR A 546 -48.55 5.48 14.25
CA THR A 546 -49.95 5.82 14.53
C THR A 546 -50.15 7.27 14.13
N CYS A 547 -51.10 7.54 13.23
CA CYS A 547 -51.31 8.86 12.64
C CYS A 547 -52.71 9.37 12.97
N THR A 548 -52.78 10.61 13.43
CA THR A 548 -54.02 11.39 13.56
C THR A 548 -54.06 12.46 12.47
N ARG A 549 -54.98 13.44 12.57
CA ARG A 549 -55.04 14.57 11.62
C ARG A 549 -53.88 15.55 11.79
N GLU A 550 -53.35 15.68 13.01
CA GLU A 550 -52.37 16.72 13.38
C GLU A 550 -51.07 16.13 13.94
N SER A 551 -51.05 14.83 14.27
CA SER A 551 -49.90 14.18 14.91
C SER A 551 -49.55 12.81 14.34
N ILE A 552 -48.26 12.48 14.34
CA ILE A 552 -47.72 11.17 13.96
C ILE A 552 -46.81 10.68 15.07
N ILE A 553 -47.04 9.44 15.53
CA ILE A 553 -46.19 8.77 16.51
C ILE A 553 -45.64 7.48 15.89
N CYS A 554 -44.33 7.39 15.70
CA CYS A 554 -43.64 6.24 15.14
C CYS A 554 -42.85 5.52 16.22
N VAL A 555 -43.05 4.20 16.35
CA VAL A 555 -42.33 3.35 17.30
C VAL A 555 -41.62 2.23 16.53
N GLY A 556 -40.29 2.12 16.67
CA GLY A 556 -39.52 1.08 15.97
C GLY A 556 -39.29 1.36 14.47
N SER A 557 -39.50 2.60 14.01
CA SER A 557 -39.36 2.92 12.58
C SER A 557 -37.90 2.95 12.12
N SER A 558 -37.64 2.42 10.93
CA SER A 558 -36.32 2.48 10.28
C SER A 558 -36.09 3.73 9.44
N SER A 559 -37.10 4.59 9.28
CA SER A 559 -36.99 5.86 8.56
C SER A 559 -38.09 6.85 8.94
N VAL A 560 -37.84 8.14 8.67
CA VAL A 560 -38.87 9.19 8.78
C VAL A 560 -39.88 9.04 7.63
N PRO A 561 -41.20 9.09 7.89
CA PRO A 561 -42.23 9.01 6.85
C PRO A 561 -42.07 10.09 5.77
N ARG A 562 -42.09 9.70 4.48
CA ARG A 562 -41.81 10.61 3.34
C ARG A 562 -43.03 11.20 2.64
N ILE A 563 -44.27 10.76 2.92
CA ILE A 563 -45.47 11.15 2.14
C ILE A 563 -46.70 11.29 3.04
N ILE A 564 -46.97 12.47 3.63
CA ILE A 564 -48.12 12.78 4.52
C ILE A 564 -48.42 14.31 4.45
N PRO A 565 -49.67 14.83 4.68
CA PRO A 565 -50.08 16.21 4.33
C PRO A 565 -49.26 17.36 4.95
N ASN A 566 -49.33 18.53 4.32
CA ASN A 566 -48.78 19.81 4.81
C ASN A 566 -49.40 20.32 6.14
N ASP A 567 -50.28 19.53 6.78
CA ASP A 567 -51.11 19.94 7.92
C ASP A 567 -50.73 19.22 9.23
N ILE A 568 -49.59 18.51 9.27
CA ILE A 568 -49.10 17.84 10.49
C ILE A 568 -48.30 18.81 11.34
N ASN A 569 -48.72 18.97 12.60
CA ASN A 569 -48.12 19.89 13.56
C ASN A 569 -47.18 19.18 14.55
N SER A 570 -47.34 17.86 14.77
CA SER A 570 -46.54 17.11 15.75
C SER A 570 -46.00 15.79 15.21
N LEU A 571 -44.70 15.52 15.38
CA LEU A 571 -44.06 14.25 15.06
C LEU A 571 -43.29 13.70 16.27
N SER A 572 -43.51 12.43 16.60
CA SER A 572 -42.76 11.69 17.62
C SER A 572 -42.15 10.42 17.05
N VAL A 573 -40.84 10.21 17.26
CA VAL A 573 -40.11 9.00 16.87
C VAL A 573 -39.43 8.40 18.10
N VAL A 574 -39.81 7.16 18.42
CA VAL A 574 -39.33 6.41 19.58
C VAL A 574 -38.76 5.07 19.14
N ASN A 575 -37.62 4.66 19.70
CA ASN A 575 -36.95 3.38 19.40
C ASN A 575 -36.65 3.16 17.90
N GLY A 576 -36.33 4.21 17.16
CA GLY A 576 -35.94 4.13 15.75
C GLY A 576 -34.60 3.42 15.54
N THR A 577 -34.44 2.78 14.37
CA THR A 577 -33.25 1.96 14.03
C THR A 577 -32.22 2.65 13.13
N PHE A 578 -32.41 3.95 12.85
CA PHE A 578 -31.45 4.76 12.10
C PHE A 578 -30.52 5.53 13.06
N ASN A 579 -29.28 5.76 12.63
CA ASN A 579 -28.18 6.14 13.54
C ASN A 579 -27.78 7.62 13.50
N GLU A 580 -28.35 8.43 12.60
CA GLU A 580 -27.97 9.85 12.44
C GLU A 580 -29.15 10.72 11.99
N ILE A 581 -29.14 12.00 12.37
CA ILE A 581 -30.08 13.03 11.87
C ILE A 581 -29.38 13.80 10.74
N LYS A 582 -29.85 13.62 9.51
CA LYS A 582 -29.26 14.14 8.27
C LYS A 582 -29.82 15.52 7.89
N GLU A 583 -29.10 16.22 7.02
CA GLU A 583 -29.55 17.46 6.37
C GLU A 583 -30.97 17.31 5.80
N GLY A 584 -31.86 18.26 6.14
CA GLY A 584 -33.22 18.34 5.61
C GLY A 584 -34.09 17.12 5.89
N MET A 585 -33.78 16.31 6.90
CA MET A 585 -34.47 15.03 7.18
C MET A 585 -35.99 15.20 7.38
N PHE A 586 -36.42 16.35 7.90
CA PHE A 586 -37.82 16.65 8.21
C PHE A 586 -38.45 17.67 7.26
N SER A 587 -37.75 18.09 6.20
CA SER A 587 -38.16 19.13 5.24
C SER A 587 -39.51 18.87 4.53
N HIS A 588 -39.99 17.64 4.55
CA HIS A 588 -41.27 17.24 3.97
C HIS A 588 -42.48 17.62 4.83
N MET A 589 -42.27 18.11 6.06
CA MET A 589 -43.32 18.51 7.01
C MET A 589 -43.06 19.95 7.49
N PRO A 590 -43.19 20.96 6.61
CA PRO A 590 -42.79 22.34 6.91
C PRO A 590 -43.63 23.02 8.01
N SER A 591 -44.83 22.49 8.30
CA SER A 591 -45.77 23.02 9.30
C SER A 591 -45.57 22.44 10.72
N LEU A 592 -44.53 21.63 10.95
CA LEU A 592 -44.27 21.05 12.27
C LEU A 592 -44.01 22.13 13.32
N GLN A 593 -44.72 22.02 14.44
CA GLN A 593 -44.56 22.81 15.65
C GLN A 593 -43.86 22.01 16.77
N LEU A 594 -44.06 20.68 16.82
CA LEU A 594 -43.46 19.80 17.82
C LEU A 594 -42.74 18.61 17.18
N LEU A 595 -41.47 18.40 17.55
CA LEU A 595 -40.67 17.24 17.15
C LEU A 595 -40.03 16.56 18.36
N LEU A 596 -40.42 15.31 18.62
CA LEU A 596 -39.90 14.48 19.71
C LEU A 596 -39.11 13.29 19.14
N LEU A 597 -37.85 13.19 19.51
CA LEU A 597 -36.89 12.16 19.13
C LEU A 597 -36.30 11.51 20.38
N ASN A 598 -36.99 10.49 20.91
CA ASN A 598 -36.67 9.89 22.20
C ASN A 598 -36.21 8.43 22.08
N SER A 599 -35.19 8.03 22.85
CA SER A 599 -34.75 6.62 22.96
C SER A 599 -34.34 6.00 21.62
N ASN A 600 -33.72 6.79 20.74
CA ASN A 600 -33.15 6.30 19.47
C ASN A 600 -31.63 6.11 19.61
N ALA A 601 -31.03 5.36 18.69
CA ALA A 601 -29.59 5.11 18.67
C ALA A 601 -28.79 6.19 17.91
N PHE A 602 -29.26 7.45 17.90
CA PHE A 602 -28.57 8.53 17.18
C PHE A 602 -27.21 8.84 17.78
N SER A 603 -26.18 8.93 16.94
CA SER A 603 -24.80 9.26 17.34
C SER A 603 -24.39 10.70 17.02
N SER A 604 -25.05 11.36 16.06
CA SER A 604 -24.74 12.75 15.66
C SER A 604 -25.92 13.48 15.00
N ILE A 605 -25.90 14.81 15.06
CA ILE A 605 -26.78 15.73 14.33
C ILE A 605 -25.92 16.47 13.29
N LYS A 606 -26.25 16.35 12.00
CA LYS A 606 -25.50 17.00 10.90
C LYS A 606 -25.88 18.47 10.74
N ASP A 607 -25.18 19.20 9.87
CA ASP A 607 -25.55 20.56 9.48
C ASP A 607 -26.92 20.56 8.79
N ASP A 608 -27.70 21.62 9.02
CA ASP A 608 -29.00 21.86 8.38
C ASP A 608 -30.00 20.71 8.57
N ALA A 609 -29.86 19.94 9.66
CA ALA A 609 -30.64 18.74 9.95
C ALA A 609 -32.16 19.00 10.02
N PHE A 610 -32.54 20.15 10.58
CA PHE A 610 -33.93 20.59 10.74
C PHE A 610 -34.33 21.67 9.72
N SER A 611 -33.57 21.80 8.63
CA SER A 611 -33.88 22.76 7.57
C SER A 611 -35.26 22.51 6.96
N GLY A 612 -36.01 23.59 6.73
CA GLY A 612 -37.39 23.59 6.24
C GLY A 612 -38.47 23.59 7.33
N LEU A 613 -38.10 23.49 8.61
CA LEU A 613 -39.02 23.54 9.75
C LEU A 613 -39.13 24.95 10.33
N LEU A 614 -39.68 25.89 9.55
CA LEU A 614 -39.69 27.31 9.93
C LEU A 614 -40.60 27.64 11.13
N HIS A 615 -41.60 26.80 11.41
CA HIS A 615 -42.61 26.99 12.45
C HIS A 615 -42.41 26.10 13.69
N LEU A 616 -41.24 25.48 13.81
CA LEU A 616 -40.98 24.55 14.91
C LEU A 616 -40.77 25.30 16.22
N GLU A 617 -41.63 25.02 17.21
CA GLU A 617 -41.60 25.65 18.53
C GLU A 617 -40.96 24.73 19.59
N TYR A 618 -41.16 23.42 19.49
CA TYR A 618 -40.71 22.43 20.49
C TYR A 618 -39.86 21.35 19.83
N LEU A 619 -38.60 21.22 20.25
CA LEU A 619 -37.67 20.19 19.79
C LEU A 619 -37.07 19.42 20.96
N PHE A 620 -37.44 18.15 21.09
CA PHE A 620 -36.98 17.28 22.17
C PHE A 620 -36.17 16.11 21.60
N VAL A 621 -34.85 16.12 21.79
CA VAL A 621 -33.94 15.06 21.35
C VAL A 621 -33.30 14.42 22.58
N GLU A 622 -34.02 13.49 23.21
CA GLU A 622 -33.70 12.97 24.54
C GLU A 622 -33.35 11.48 24.55
N ASN A 623 -32.52 11.05 25.49
CA ASN A 623 -32.17 9.64 25.70
C ASN A 623 -31.59 8.95 24.46
N ASN A 624 -30.76 9.65 23.67
CA ASN A 624 -30.03 9.05 22.54
C ASN A 624 -28.53 8.90 22.87
N LYS A 625 -27.68 8.61 21.88
CA LYS A 625 -26.23 8.40 22.06
C LYS A 625 -25.41 9.48 21.36
N ILE A 626 -25.93 10.72 21.31
CA ILE A 626 -25.31 11.81 20.55
C ILE A 626 -24.06 12.25 21.29
N GLU A 627 -22.90 12.13 20.65
CA GLU A 627 -21.61 12.57 21.22
C GLU A 627 -21.16 13.93 20.69
N ALA A 628 -21.54 14.27 19.46
CA ALA A 628 -21.17 15.51 18.78
C ALA A 628 -22.34 16.09 17.94
N THR A 629 -22.45 17.41 17.93
CA THR A 629 -23.34 18.20 17.05
C THR A 629 -22.49 19.05 16.10
N SER A 630 -23.04 19.42 14.94
CA SER A 630 -22.38 20.34 14.00
C SER A 630 -22.76 21.80 14.28
N LYS A 631 -21.95 22.74 13.80
CA LYS A 631 -22.15 24.20 14.01
C LYS A 631 -23.51 24.68 13.51
N HIS A 632 -24.00 24.13 12.39
CA HIS A 632 -25.24 24.56 11.76
C HIS A 632 -26.39 23.57 11.98
N SER A 633 -26.33 22.76 13.04
CA SER A 633 -27.36 21.74 13.30
C SER A 633 -28.77 22.32 13.51
N PHE A 634 -28.91 23.46 14.19
CA PHE A 634 -30.20 24.12 14.46
C PHE A 634 -30.45 25.38 13.62
N ARG A 635 -29.74 25.51 12.50
CA ARG A 635 -29.84 26.69 11.64
C ARG A 635 -31.26 26.89 11.13
N GLY A 636 -31.73 28.13 11.16
CA GLY A 636 -33.05 28.53 10.66
C GLY A 636 -34.25 28.24 11.58
N LEU A 637 -34.05 27.67 12.78
CA LEU A 637 -35.12 27.41 13.75
C LEU A 637 -35.47 28.65 14.61
N ARG A 638 -35.91 29.73 13.96
CA ARG A 638 -36.13 31.04 14.60
C ARG A 638 -37.32 31.09 15.56
N ASP A 639 -38.34 30.26 15.32
CA ASP A 639 -39.55 30.19 16.12
C ASP A 639 -39.42 29.21 17.31
N LEU A 640 -38.24 28.57 17.48
CA LEU A 640 -38.03 27.54 18.50
C LEU A 640 -38.01 28.15 19.90
N THR A 641 -38.93 27.70 20.76
CA THR A 641 -39.08 28.16 22.14
C THR A 641 -38.51 27.19 23.16
N HIS A 642 -38.60 25.88 22.91
CA HIS A 642 -38.11 24.85 23.84
C HIS A 642 -37.21 23.84 23.12
N LEU A 643 -35.97 23.72 23.60
CA LEU A 643 -34.99 22.75 23.10
C LEU A 643 -34.53 21.83 24.25
N SER A 644 -34.72 20.53 24.11
CA SER A 644 -34.12 19.53 25.02
C SER A 644 -33.12 18.66 24.29
N LEU A 645 -31.91 18.58 24.83
CA LEU A 645 -30.84 17.65 24.47
C LEU A 645 -30.49 16.74 25.66
N ALA A 646 -31.45 16.52 26.57
CA ALA A 646 -31.24 15.79 27.81
C ALA A 646 -30.86 14.31 27.62
N ASN A 647 -30.05 13.78 28.54
CA ASN A 647 -29.65 12.38 28.62
C ASN A 647 -29.05 11.84 27.29
N ASN A 648 -28.24 12.64 26.63
CA ASN A 648 -27.35 12.18 25.56
C ASN A 648 -25.93 11.99 26.11
N ASN A 649 -24.95 11.81 25.23
CA ASN A 649 -23.53 11.70 25.59
C ASN A 649 -22.71 12.88 25.07
N ILE A 650 -23.33 14.08 24.99
CA ILE A 650 -22.69 15.24 24.37
C ILE A 650 -21.48 15.63 25.22
N ARG A 651 -20.31 15.70 24.57
CA ARG A 651 -19.05 16.10 25.23
C ARG A 651 -18.76 17.58 25.09
N TYR A 652 -19.16 18.19 23.99
CA TYR A 652 -19.08 19.63 23.78
C TYR A 652 -20.14 20.05 22.76
N LEU A 653 -20.52 21.33 22.78
CA LEU A 653 -21.38 21.95 21.78
C LEU A 653 -20.54 22.94 20.95
N PRO A 654 -20.66 23.00 19.62
CA PRO A 654 -19.96 23.98 18.79
C PRO A 654 -20.40 25.40 19.08
N ARG A 655 -19.49 26.37 18.95
CA ARG A 655 -19.82 27.78 19.08
C ARG A 655 -20.86 28.21 18.04
N GLU A 656 -21.77 29.10 18.44
CA GLU A 656 -22.87 29.62 17.60
C GLU A 656 -23.91 28.58 17.20
N VAL A 657 -23.90 27.37 17.78
CA VAL A 657 -24.94 26.36 17.50
C VAL A 657 -26.36 26.84 17.85
N PHE A 658 -26.48 27.85 18.71
CA PHE A 658 -27.74 28.50 19.11
C PHE A 658 -27.96 29.88 18.46
N SER A 659 -27.15 30.27 17.47
CA SER A 659 -27.15 31.64 16.91
C SER A 659 -28.46 32.06 16.24
N ASP A 660 -29.19 31.13 15.64
CA ASP A 660 -30.47 31.38 14.96
C ASP A 660 -31.70 31.12 15.87
N LEU A 661 -31.50 30.80 17.16
CA LEU A 661 -32.57 30.45 18.09
C LEU A 661 -33.11 31.69 18.84
N ASP A 662 -33.60 32.67 18.08
CA ASP A 662 -33.99 33.99 18.60
C ASP A 662 -35.14 33.93 19.63
N SER A 663 -36.03 32.93 19.52
CA SER A 663 -37.23 32.76 20.36
C SER A 663 -37.04 31.82 21.55
N LEU A 664 -35.82 31.37 21.84
CA LEU A 664 -35.57 30.32 22.82
C LEU A 664 -35.88 30.77 24.26
N ILE A 665 -36.78 30.04 24.91
CA ILE A 665 -37.22 30.26 26.29
C ILE A 665 -36.59 29.22 27.23
N GLU A 666 -36.55 27.95 26.83
CA GLU A 666 -36.05 26.85 27.68
C GLU A 666 -35.04 25.96 26.95
N LEU A 667 -33.92 25.67 27.62
CA LEU A 667 -32.89 24.76 27.14
C LEU A 667 -32.54 23.69 28.20
N ASP A 668 -32.78 22.42 27.88
CA ASP A 668 -32.42 21.30 28.75
C ASP A 668 -31.18 20.56 28.23
N LEU A 669 -30.12 20.55 29.03
CA LEU A 669 -28.82 19.91 28.77
C LEU A 669 -28.47 18.86 29.83
N ARG A 670 -29.38 18.51 30.75
CA ARG A 670 -29.10 17.57 31.85
C ARG A 670 -28.68 16.19 31.33
N GLY A 671 -27.89 15.47 32.13
CA GLY A 671 -27.51 14.09 31.80
C GLY A 671 -26.51 13.93 30.64
N ASN A 672 -25.88 15.01 30.18
CA ASN A 672 -24.76 14.96 29.23
C ASN A 672 -23.40 14.88 29.93
N SER A 673 -22.34 14.57 29.18
CA SER A 673 -20.96 14.39 29.69
C SER A 673 -20.03 15.51 29.21
N ILE A 674 -20.36 16.76 29.53
CA ILE A 674 -19.66 17.94 29.00
C ILE A 674 -18.23 18.02 29.53
N GLU A 675 -17.25 18.04 28.63
CA GLU A 675 -15.85 18.32 28.93
C GLU A 675 -15.67 19.84 29.06
N CYS A 676 -15.33 20.29 30.26
CA CYS A 676 -15.14 21.70 30.59
C CYS A 676 -13.72 22.14 30.23
N ASP A 677 -13.43 22.14 28.92
CA ASP A 677 -12.21 22.65 28.32
C ASP A 677 -12.49 23.95 27.52
N CYS A 678 -11.53 24.39 26.72
CA CYS A 678 -11.67 25.58 25.88
C CYS A 678 -12.84 25.54 24.89
N LYS A 679 -13.26 24.37 24.40
CA LYS A 679 -14.38 24.24 23.46
C LYS A 679 -15.72 24.54 24.13
N SER A 680 -15.80 24.36 25.45
CA SER A 680 -16.99 24.67 26.25
C SER A 680 -16.96 26.11 26.81
N LYS A 681 -15.92 26.91 26.53
CA LYS A 681 -15.79 28.28 27.03
C LYS A 681 -16.88 29.21 26.51
N TRP A 682 -17.24 29.10 25.24
CA TRP A 682 -18.33 29.91 24.71
C TRP A 682 -19.66 29.56 25.38
N LEU A 683 -19.89 28.28 25.73
CA LEU A 683 -21.10 27.83 26.40
C LEU A 683 -21.17 28.41 27.82
N LEU A 684 -20.05 28.42 28.55
CA LEU A 684 -19.94 29.12 29.84
C LEU A 684 -20.33 30.60 29.72
N VAL A 685 -19.80 31.30 28.72
CA VAL A 685 -20.13 32.72 28.49
C VAL A 685 -21.60 32.87 28.13
N TRP A 686 -22.10 32.04 27.23
CA TRP A 686 -23.49 32.07 26.76
C TRP A 686 -24.49 31.81 27.89
N LEU A 687 -24.20 30.85 28.79
CA LEU A 687 -25.02 30.56 29.98
C LEU A 687 -25.17 31.76 30.92
N LYS A 688 -24.15 32.63 30.99
CA LYS A 688 -24.19 33.86 31.81
C LYS A 688 -24.94 35.01 31.15
N THR A 689 -25.09 34.98 29.83
CA THR A 689 -25.67 36.09 29.04
C THR A 689 -27.05 35.79 28.48
N THR A 690 -27.45 34.52 28.41
CA THR A 690 -28.72 34.12 27.81
C THR A 690 -29.91 34.48 28.70
N ASN A 691 -31.03 34.81 28.07
CA ASN A 691 -32.32 35.04 28.76
C ASN A 691 -33.14 33.75 28.90
N ALA A 692 -32.72 32.66 28.25
CA ALA A 692 -33.40 31.37 28.34
C ALA A 692 -33.16 30.72 29.71
N THR A 693 -34.14 29.99 30.23
CA THR A 693 -33.97 29.13 31.40
C THR A 693 -33.23 27.87 31.00
N VAL A 694 -32.03 27.66 31.57
CA VAL A 694 -31.16 26.52 31.22
C VAL A 694 -30.99 25.59 32.43
N SER A 695 -31.09 24.28 32.19
CA SER A 695 -30.81 23.26 33.21
C SER A 695 -29.36 23.32 33.72
N ASP A 696 -29.11 22.84 34.94
CA ASP A 696 -27.75 22.76 35.50
C ASP A 696 -26.83 21.83 34.68
N VAL A 697 -25.74 22.40 34.16
CA VAL A 697 -24.71 21.67 33.41
C VAL A 697 -23.52 21.38 34.32
N TYR A 698 -23.14 20.11 34.44
CA TYR A 698 -22.01 19.65 35.25
C TYR A 698 -20.85 19.18 34.37
N CYS A 699 -19.62 19.48 34.78
CA CYS A 699 -18.41 19.08 34.10
C CYS A 699 -18.14 17.58 34.30
N ALA A 700 -17.89 16.84 33.22
CA ALA A 700 -17.44 15.45 33.25
C ALA A 700 -15.90 15.32 33.34
N GLY A 701 -15.19 16.31 32.80
CA GLY A 701 -13.73 16.46 32.87
C GLY A 701 -13.31 17.91 32.55
N PRO A 702 -12.01 18.26 32.62
CA PRO A 702 -10.89 17.44 33.11
C PRO A 702 -11.03 17.10 34.61
N ALA A 703 -10.20 16.20 35.14
CA ALA A 703 -10.34 15.62 36.48
C ALA A 703 -10.51 16.66 37.61
N GLU A 704 -9.90 17.83 37.47
CA GLU A 704 -9.96 18.94 38.43
C GLU A 704 -11.30 19.69 38.46
N LEU A 705 -12.05 19.62 37.36
CA LEU A 705 -13.34 20.29 37.17
C LEU A 705 -14.53 19.32 37.27
N LYS A 706 -14.27 18.01 37.27
CA LYS A 706 -15.32 16.99 37.33
C LYS A 706 -16.28 17.21 38.49
N GLY A 707 -17.58 17.21 38.20
CA GLY A 707 -18.67 17.40 39.17
C GLY A 707 -18.96 18.86 39.53
N LYS A 708 -18.16 19.83 39.06
CA LYS A 708 -18.48 21.26 39.23
C LYS A 708 -19.53 21.70 38.23
N LYS A 709 -20.38 22.64 38.65
CA LYS A 709 -21.37 23.27 37.78
C LYS A 709 -20.67 24.27 36.86
N LEU A 710 -20.89 24.15 35.55
CA LEU A 710 -20.24 24.97 34.53
C LEU A 710 -20.50 26.46 34.79
N ASN A 711 -21.74 26.85 35.05
CA ASN A 711 -22.14 28.26 35.26
C ASN A 711 -21.43 28.94 36.46
N ASP A 712 -21.00 28.15 37.46
CA ASP A 712 -20.36 28.65 38.67
C ASP A 712 -18.85 28.90 38.47
N LEU A 713 -18.28 28.49 37.34
CA LEU A 713 -16.87 28.69 37.04
C LEU A 713 -16.58 30.17 36.70
N GLN A 714 -15.54 30.74 37.32
CA GLN A 714 -15.09 32.11 37.04
C GLN A 714 -14.47 32.22 35.64
N SER A 715 -13.60 31.28 35.29
CA SER A 715 -12.95 31.15 33.98
C SER A 715 -12.46 29.71 33.76
N LEU A 716 -12.26 29.34 32.51
CA LEU A 716 -11.52 28.14 32.14
C LEU A 716 -10.05 28.57 31.95
N ASN A 717 -9.21 28.33 32.96
CA ASN A 717 -7.86 28.89 33.12
C ASN A 717 -6.78 28.38 32.13
N HIS A 718 -7.18 27.77 31.01
CA HIS A 718 -6.24 27.25 30.03
C HIS A 718 -6.10 28.30 28.91
N GLU A 719 -4.87 28.60 28.48
CA GLU A 719 -4.65 29.36 27.24
C GLU A 719 -5.33 28.59 26.11
N CYS A 720 -6.46 29.12 25.61
CA CYS A 720 -7.24 28.48 24.57
C CYS A 720 -6.59 28.65 23.20
N THR A 721 -5.28 28.48 23.10
CA THR A 721 -4.54 28.58 21.85
C THR A 721 -3.92 27.22 21.52
N SER A 722 -4.40 26.62 20.44
CA SER A 722 -3.76 25.50 19.75
C SER A 722 -2.97 26.02 18.54
N THR A 723 -2.44 25.12 17.75
CA THR A 723 -1.91 25.40 16.42
C THR A 723 -2.69 24.68 15.35
N ASP A 724 -2.41 25.00 14.10
CA ASP A 724 -2.79 24.20 12.96
C ASP A 724 -1.75 24.32 11.82
N PHE A 725 -1.74 23.33 10.93
CA PHE A 725 -0.98 23.35 9.67
C PHE A 725 -1.94 23.55 8.51
N VAL A 726 -1.91 24.74 7.91
CA VAL A 726 -2.80 25.13 6.81
C VAL A 726 -2.02 25.15 5.51
N LEU A 727 -2.55 24.57 4.43
CA LEU A 727 -1.88 24.60 3.14
C LEU A 727 -1.73 26.05 2.66
N HIS A 728 -0.48 26.50 2.55
CA HIS A 728 -0.13 27.86 2.15
C HIS A 728 0.09 27.96 0.64
N GLN A 729 0.95 27.09 0.09
CA GLN A 729 1.30 27.08 -1.32
C GLN A 729 1.51 25.65 -1.82
N THR A 730 1.13 25.38 -3.06
CA THR A 730 1.43 24.12 -3.75
C THR A 730 2.37 24.42 -4.91
N LEU A 731 3.54 23.78 -4.91
CA LEU A 731 4.50 23.89 -5.99
C LEU A 731 4.26 22.74 -6.96
N ALA A 732 3.91 23.05 -8.21
CA ALA A 732 3.38 22.11 -9.21
C ALA A 732 4.44 21.17 -9.82
N PHE A 733 5.33 20.64 -8.99
CA PHE A 733 6.38 19.69 -9.37
C PHE A 733 6.66 18.68 -8.25
N GLN A 734 7.27 17.57 -8.65
CA GLN A 734 7.75 16.53 -7.74
C GLN A 734 9.14 16.89 -7.21
N SER A 735 9.43 16.47 -5.98
CA SER A 735 10.71 16.71 -5.32
C SER A 735 11.12 15.52 -4.44
N LEU A 736 12.41 15.42 -4.14
CA LEU A 736 12.96 14.36 -3.29
C LEU A 736 13.43 14.91 -1.94
N SER A 737 14.34 15.88 -1.95
CA SER A 737 14.87 16.53 -0.74
C SER A 737 14.63 18.03 -0.78
N VAL A 738 14.49 18.62 0.41
CA VAL A 738 14.31 20.05 0.63
C VAL A 738 15.22 20.46 1.77
N ASP A 739 16.02 21.51 1.56
CA ASP A 739 16.95 22.05 2.54
C ASP A 739 16.78 23.57 2.60
N SER A 740 16.75 24.13 3.81
CA SER A 740 16.59 25.58 4.01
C SER A 740 17.88 26.20 4.51
N PHE A 741 18.18 27.41 4.06
CA PHE A 741 19.33 28.17 4.50
C PHE A 741 19.04 29.67 4.52
N ASP A 742 19.66 30.36 5.47
CA ASP A 742 19.56 31.80 5.60
C ASP A 742 20.78 32.46 4.96
N TYR A 743 20.56 33.52 4.20
CA TYR A 743 21.65 34.28 3.60
C TYR A 743 21.27 35.76 3.48
N LYS A 744 22.17 36.64 3.95
CA LYS A 744 21.95 38.11 3.94
C LYS A 744 20.61 38.55 4.54
N ASN A 745 20.16 37.87 5.60
CA ASN A 745 18.88 38.06 6.30
C ASN A 745 17.62 37.68 5.49
N ASP A 746 17.77 36.96 4.38
CA ASP A 746 16.66 36.35 3.65
C ASP A 746 16.69 34.83 3.77
N VAL A 747 15.51 34.22 3.63
CA VAL A 747 15.31 32.78 3.77
C VAL A 747 15.20 32.15 2.39
N TYR A 748 16.05 31.16 2.15
CA TYR A 748 16.10 30.40 0.91
C TYR A 748 15.83 28.92 1.16
N VAL A 749 15.29 28.25 0.13
CA VAL A 749 15.02 26.82 0.16
C VAL A 749 15.52 26.17 -1.13
N ALA A 750 16.43 25.22 -1.01
CA ALA A 750 16.92 24.38 -2.11
C ALA A 750 16.09 23.10 -2.22
N ILE A 751 15.60 22.80 -3.42
CA ILE A 751 14.68 21.70 -3.68
C ILE A 751 15.22 20.82 -4.80
N ALA A 752 15.52 19.56 -4.50
CA ALA A 752 15.93 18.57 -5.50
C ALA A 752 14.73 18.08 -6.32
N GLN A 753 14.78 18.25 -7.65
CA GLN A 753 13.74 17.82 -8.59
C GLN A 753 14.29 16.75 -9.54
N PRO A 754 14.17 15.44 -9.21
CA PRO A 754 14.75 14.37 -10.02
C PRO A 754 14.25 14.35 -11.47
N ASN A 755 12.95 14.58 -11.67
CA ASN A 755 12.29 14.48 -12.99
C ASN A 755 12.42 15.75 -13.83
N MET A 756 12.70 16.89 -13.21
CA MET A 756 12.98 18.15 -13.92
C MET A 756 14.48 18.38 -14.10
N GLU A 757 15.31 17.42 -13.67
CA GLU A 757 16.77 17.42 -13.78
C GLU A 757 17.39 18.72 -13.27
N ASN A 758 16.93 19.17 -12.11
CA ASN A 758 17.44 20.40 -11.52
C ASN A 758 17.34 20.43 -9.99
N CYS A 759 18.06 21.37 -9.41
CA CYS A 759 17.97 21.80 -8.03
C CYS A 759 17.46 23.24 -8.03
N MET A 760 16.20 23.41 -7.68
CA MET A 760 15.53 24.70 -7.67
C MET A 760 15.78 25.40 -6.35
N VAL A 761 16.29 26.63 -6.39
CA VAL A 761 16.42 27.50 -5.24
C VAL A 761 15.24 28.47 -5.26
N VAL A 762 14.48 28.53 -4.18
CA VAL A 762 13.40 29.51 -3.98
C VAL A 762 13.76 30.45 -2.84
N GLU A 763 13.24 31.67 -2.90
CA GLU A 763 13.37 32.67 -1.83
C GLU A 763 12.00 33.12 -1.33
N TRP A 764 11.97 33.60 -0.09
CA TRP A 764 10.79 34.21 0.49
C TRP A 764 10.56 35.63 -0.02
N ASP A 765 9.38 35.88 -0.61
CA ASP A 765 8.95 37.22 -1.02
C ASP A 765 8.17 37.92 0.10
N HIS A 766 8.77 38.94 0.70
CA HIS A 766 8.16 39.71 1.79
C HIS A 766 6.95 40.56 1.37
N ILE A 767 6.75 40.80 0.07
CA ILE A 767 5.63 41.59 -0.48
C ILE A 767 4.45 40.67 -0.81
N GLU A 768 4.70 39.63 -1.61
CA GLU A 768 3.65 38.68 -2.02
C GLU A 768 3.33 37.65 -0.94
N MET A 769 4.17 37.54 0.09
CA MET A 769 4.05 36.59 1.19
C MET A 769 4.00 35.14 0.68
N ASN A 770 4.85 34.80 -0.29
CA ASN A 770 4.95 33.49 -0.93
C ASN A 770 6.43 33.12 -1.19
N PHE A 771 6.69 31.87 -1.57
CA PHE A 771 8.02 31.45 -2.03
C PHE A 771 8.11 31.52 -3.55
N ARG A 772 9.09 32.28 -4.05
CA ARG A 772 9.34 32.53 -5.48
C ARG A 772 10.63 31.88 -5.96
N SER A 773 10.66 31.48 -7.22
CA SER A 773 11.87 30.92 -7.84
C SER A 773 12.98 31.96 -7.85
N TYR A 774 14.14 31.60 -7.32
CA TYR A 774 15.33 32.45 -7.26
C TYR A 774 16.36 32.04 -8.32
N ASP A 775 16.78 30.79 -8.31
CA ASP A 775 17.74 30.25 -9.28
C ASP A 775 17.48 28.75 -9.53
N ASN A 776 18.06 28.22 -10.60
CA ASN A 776 17.89 26.83 -10.98
C ASN A 776 19.21 26.18 -11.43
N ILE A 777 19.73 25.25 -10.62
CA ILE A 777 20.96 24.52 -10.91
C ILE A 777 20.62 23.24 -11.67
N THR A 778 21.05 23.11 -12.92
CA THR A 778 20.74 21.94 -13.74
C THR A 778 21.64 20.74 -13.42
N GLY A 779 21.08 19.53 -13.45
CA GLY A 779 21.82 18.29 -13.23
C GLY A 779 20.97 17.03 -13.39
N GLN A 780 21.58 15.94 -13.83
CA GLN A 780 20.85 14.73 -14.19
C GLN A 780 20.45 13.91 -12.94
N SER A 781 19.16 13.63 -12.78
CA SER A 781 18.62 12.81 -11.69
C SER A 781 19.16 13.23 -10.31
N ILE A 782 18.98 14.50 -9.98
CA ILE A 782 19.39 15.07 -8.69
C ILE A 782 18.56 14.44 -7.57
N VAL A 783 19.25 13.97 -6.53
CA VAL A 783 18.65 13.33 -5.36
C VAL A 783 18.73 14.20 -4.11
N GLY A 784 19.78 15.02 -4.01
CA GLY A 784 20.12 15.80 -2.82
C GLY A 784 20.58 17.20 -3.21
N CYS A 785 20.04 18.21 -2.55
CA CYS A 785 20.56 19.57 -2.56
C CYS A 785 20.81 20.00 -1.12
N LYS A 786 22.07 20.12 -0.73
CA LYS A 786 22.44 20.53 0.64
C LYS A 786 23.19 21.84 0.61
N ALA A 787 22.68 22.87 1.28
CA ALA A 787 23.34 24.15 1.38
C ALA A 787 24.37 24.14 2.53
N ILE A 788 25.50 24.80 2.31
CA ILE A 788 26.56 24.99 3.31
C ILE A 788 27.01 26.44 3.25
N LEU A 789 26.88 27.16 4.37
CA LEU A 789 27.41 28.51 4.53
C LEU A 789 28.80 28.44 5.20
N ILE A 790 29.82 28.93 4.50
CA ILE A 790 31.16 29.07 5.04
C ILE A 790 31.53 30.54 4.95
N GLU A 791 31.71 31.18 6.12
CA GLU A 791 31.86 32.63 6.22
C GLU A 791 30.66 33.32 5.54
N ASP A 792 30.87 34.19 4.55
CA ASP A 792 29.81 34.86 3.79
C ASP A 792 29.56 34.22 2.40
N GLN A 793 30.00 32.98 2.19
CA GLN A 793 29.85 32.27 0.91
C GLN A 793 28.91 31.07 1.05
N ILE A 794 28.00 30.93 0.08
CA ILE A 794 27.06 29.81 0.00
C ILE A 794 27.56 28.79 -1.02
N PHE A 795 27.57 27.54 -0.60
CA PHE A 795 27.78 26.39 -1.46
C PHE A 795 26.53 25.50 -1.46
N ILE A 796 26.20 24.90 -2.60
CA ILE A 796 25.18 23.86 -2.69
C ILE A 796 25.85 22.58 -3.21
N VAL A 797 25.82 21.54 -2.38
CA VAL A 797 26.22 20.19 -2.77
C VAL A 797 25.04 19.55 -3.50
N VAL A 798 25.24 19.21 -4.77
CA VAL A 798 24.25 18.61 -5.66
C VAL A 798 24.62 17.16 -5.90
N ALA A 799 23.92 16.25 -5.22
CA ALA A 799 24.09 14.82 -5.41
C ALA A 799 23.26 14.31 -6.58
N GLN A 800 23.88 13.53 -7.47
CA GLN A 800 23.28 13.03 -8.70
C GLN A 800 23.48 11.53 -8.87
N LEU A 801 22.47 10.83 -9.38
CA LEU A 801 22.60 9.42 -9.76
C LEU A 801 23.34 9.22 -11.07
N PHE A 802 23.32 10.21 -11.96
CA PHE A 802 23.98 10.17 -13.27
C PHE A 802 24.78 11.45 -13.50
N GLY A 803 25.89 11.35 -14.25
CA GLY A 803 26.72 12.51 -14.58
C GLY A 803 27.66 13.01 -13.47
N GLY A 804 27.79 12.27 -12.36
CA GLY A 804 28.61 12.66 -11.21
C GLY A 804 27.96 13.75 -10.36
N SER A 805 28.33 13.81 -9.07
CA SER A 805 27.84 14.85 -8.15
C SER A 805 28.75 16.08 -8.21
N HIS A 806 28.23 17.26 -7.91
CA HIS A 806 28.93 18.54 -8.07
C HIS A 806 28.67 19.47 -6.88
N ILE A 807 29.55 20.43 -6.67
CA ILE A 807 29.39 21.52 -5.72
C ILE A 807 29.27 22.81 -6.50
N TYR A 808 28.26 23.60 -6.19
CA TYR A 808 28.02 24.92 -6.78
C TYR A 808 28.29 26.00 -5.74
N LYS A 809 28.80 27.15 -6.19
CA LYS A 809 29.04 28.33 -5.36
C LYS A 809 28.19 29.48 -5.88
N TYR A 810 27.57 30.23 -4.98
CA TYR A 810 26.86 31.44 -5.35
C TYR A 810 27.85 32.53 -5.82
N ASP A 811 27.62 33.06 -7.03
CA ASP A 811 28.39 34.17 -7.61
C ASP A 811 27.56 35.45 -7.54
N GLU A 812 27.93 36.37 -6.64
CA GLU A 812 27.24 37.64 -6.46
C GLU A 812 27.25 38.52 -7.72
N SER A 813 28.27 38.40 -8.58
CA SER A 813 28.38 39.22 -9.79
C SER A 813 27.39 38.78 -10.87
N GLN A 814 27.04 37.50 -10.90
CA GLN A 814 26.11 36.90 -11.85
C GLN A 814 24.73 36.60 -11.24
N THR A 815 24.57 36.87 -9.94
CA THR A 815 23.36 36.59 -9.14
C THR A 815 22.82 35.17 -9.36
N LYS A 816 23.73 34.18 -9.43
CA LYS A 816 23.38 32.78 -9.69
C LYS A 816 24.43 31.82 -9.13
N PHE A 817 24.07 30.55 -8.99
CA PHE A 817 24.97 29.48 -8.64
C PHE A 817 25.79 29.03 -9.86
N THR A 818 27.10 28.97 -9.68
CA THR A 818 28.05 28.51 -10.69
C THR A 818 28.76 27.26 -10.20
N LYS A 819 29.05 26.34 -11.12
CA LYS A 819 29.75 25.09 -10.77
C LYS A 819 31.12 25.42 -10.21
N PHE A 820 31.37 24.99 -8.98
CA PHE A 820 32.59 25.28 -8.23
C PHE A 820 33.55 24.09 -8.23
N GLN A 821 33.04 22.88 -8.02
CA GLN A 821 33.87 21.67 -7.91
C GLN A 821 33.13 20.41 -8.36
N ASP A 822 33.83 19.48 -9.00
CA ASP A 822 33.37 18.10 -9.24
C ASP A 822 33.64 17.20 -8.02
N ILE A 823 32.69 16.33 -7.68
CA ILE A 823 32.87 15.28 -6.67
C ILE A 823 33.39 14.01 -7.35
N GLU A 824 34.38 13.37 -6.75
CA GLU A 824 35.04 12.18 -7.30
C GLU A 824 34.07 11.01 -7.51
N VAL A 825 33.81 10.67 -8.79
CA VAL A 825 32.86 9.61 -9.20
C VAL A 825 33.36 8.20 -8.86
N SER A 826 34.66 8.02 -8.60
CA SER A 826 35.23 6.70 -8.28
C SER A 826 34.71 6.14 -6.95
N LYS A 827 34.31 7.02 -6.02
CA LYS A 827 33.87 6.66 -4.66
C LYS A 827 32.37 6.70 -4.47
N ILE A 828 31.67 7.58 -5.18
CA ILE A 828 30.22 7.75 -5.08
C ILE A 828 29.56 7.18 -6.33
N SER A 829 28.70 6.17 -6.15
CA SER A 829 27.97 5.50 -7.21
C SER A 829 26.47 5.75 -7.16
N LYS A 830 25.82 5.69 -6.00
CA LYS A 830 24.38 5.97 -5.84
C LYS A 830 24.12 6.78 -4.58
N PRO A 831 24.43 8.08 -4.60
CA PRO A 831 24.16 8.94 -3.45
C PRO A 831 22.67 8.91 -3.12
N ASN A 832 22.33 8.94 -1.83
CA ASN A 832 20.95 8.90 -1.36
C ASN A 832 20.63 10.02 -0.36
N ASP A 833 21.60 10.41 0.46
CA ASP A 833 21.48 11.47 1.46
C ASP A 833 22.78 12.28 1.56
N ILE A 834 22.67 13.54 2.00
CA ILE A 834 23.79 14.44 2.26
C ILE A 834 23.56 15.10 3.63
N GLU A 835 24.50 14.90 4.54
CA GLU A 835 24.49 15.55 5.85
C GLU A 835 25.72 16.44 6.01
N ALA A 836 25.52 17.68 6.46
CA ALA A 836 26.58 18.69 6.57
C ALA A 836 26.67 19.18 8.01
N PHE A 837 27.89 19.23 8.56
CA PHE A 837 28.12 19.52 9.97
C PHE A 837 29.51 20.11 10.20
N GLN A 838 29.69 20.70 11.39
CA GLN A 838 30.98 21.19 11.85
C GLN A 838 31.52 20.34 12.99
N ILE A 839 32.84 20.15 13.01
CA ILE A 839 33.55 19.65 14.19
C ILE A 839 34.61 20.69 14.52
N ASP A 840 34.56 21.21 15.74
CA ASP A 840 35.35 22.37 16.17
C ASP A 840 35.11 23.59 15.25
N THR A 841 36.05 23.93 14.36
CA THR A 841 35.92 25.02 13.37
C THR A 841 36.00 24.53 11.92
N GLU A 842 36.01 23.21 11.71
CA GLU A 842 36.19 22.60 10.40
C GLU A 842 34.85 22.11 9.84
N TRP A 843 34.56 22.48 8.59
CA TRP A 843 33.35 22.05 7.89
C TRP A 843 33.54 20.68 7.23
N PHE A 844 32.52 19.85 7.39
CA PHE A 844 32.41 18.55 6.77
C PHE A 844 31.03 18.36 6.13
N PHE A 845 30.97 17.51 5.12
CA PHE A 845 29.72 16.87 4.73
C PHE A 845 29.98 15.41 4.40
N VAL A 846 28.98 14.56 4.60
CA VAL A 846 29.00 13.16 4.19
C VAL A 846 27.96 12.94 3.12
N ILE A 847 28.29 12.11 2.13
CA ILE A 847 27.33 11.58 1.18
C ILE A 847 27.11 10.11 1.52
N ALA A 848 25.89 9.74 1.90
CA ALA A 848 25.51 8.35 2.10
C ALA A 848 25.26 7.67 0.75
N ASP A 849 25.93 6.54 0.49
CA ASP A 849 25.80 5.81 -0.76
C ASP A 849 24.96 4.53 -0.59
N SER A 850 23.88 4.45 -1.36
CA SER A 850 22.92 3.33 -1.32
C SER A 850 23.32 2.13 -2.18
N SER A 851 24.45 2.21 -2.89
CA SER A 851 25.02 1.09 -3.64
C SER A 851 26.11 0.38 -2.84
N LYS A 852 26.30 -0.91 -3.12
CA LYS A 852 27.44 -1.64 -2.54
C LYS A 852 28.78 -1.32 -3.19
N ALA A 853 28.76 -0.65 -4.35
CA ALA A 853 29.94 -0.34 -5.14
C ALA A 853 30.52 1.04 -4.80
N GLY A 854 29.66 1.97 -4.40
CA GLY A 854 30.05 3.23 -3.79
C GLY A 854 30.34 3.09 -2.30
N LEU A 855 31.00 4.10 -1.76
CA LEU A 855 31.40 4.20 -0.37
C LEU A 855 30.81 5.49 0.19
N SER A 856 30.10 5.40 1.31
CA SER A 856 29.67 6.60 2.04
C SER A 856 30.92 7.39 2.42
N THR A 857 31.04 8.62 1.94
CA THR A 857 32.31 9.34 1.98
C THR A 857 32.13 10.68 2.65
N LEU A 858 32.97 10.92 3.65
CA LEU A 858 33.14 12.18 4.36
C LEU A 858 34.08 13.09 3.56
N TYR A 859 33.67 14.31 3.34
CA TYR A 859 34.43 15.37 2.68
C TYR A 859 34.74 16.47 3.68
N LYS A 860 35.95 17.01 3.60
CA LYS A 860 36.44 18.06 4.49
C LYS A 860 36.77 19.32 3.70
N TRP A 861 36.39 20.48 4.24
CA TRP A 861 36.78 21.79 3.74
C TRP A 861 38.26 22.08 3.99
N ASN A 862 38.98 22.58 2.97
CA ASN A 862 40.40 22.95 3.10
C ASN A 862 40.73 24.36 2.52
N THR A 863 39.81 25.32 2.61
CA THR A 863 39.87 26.69 2.03
C THR A 863 39.70 26.80 0.51
N LYS A 864 40.07 25.76 -0.26
CA LYS A 864 39.92 25.75 -1.72
C LYS A 864 38.72 24.95 -2.21
N GLY A 865 38.22 24.02 -1.40
CA GLY A 865 37.13 23.15 -1.75
C GLY A 865 36.93 22.03 -0.72
N PHE A 866 36.06 21.09 -1.07
CA PHE A 866 35.75 19.93 -0.26
C PHE A 866 36.41 18.68 -0.84
N TYR A 867 37.26 18.02 -0.06
CA TYR A 867 38.03 16.87 -0.52
C TYR A 867 37.72 15.64 0.32
N SER A 868 37.73 14.48 -0.32
CA SER A 868 37.50 13.20 0.36
C SER A 868 38.48 13.04 1.52
N TYR A 869 37.93 12.83 2.71
CA TYR A 869 38.67 12.78 3.96
C TYR A 869 38.66 11.36 4.55
N GLN A 870 37.49 10.71 4.54
CA GLN A 870 37.32 9.37 5.07
C GLN A 870 36.19 8.66 4.33
N SER A 871 36.40 7.40 3.93
CA SER A 871 35.31 6.52 3.51
C SER A 871 34.83 5.71 4.70
N LEU A 872 33.52 5.55 4.79
CA LEU A 872 32.79 4.94 5.89
C LEU A 872 31.98 3.76 5.35
N HIS A 873 31.82 2.74 6.20
CA HIS A 873 30.83 1.69 6.03
C HIS A 873 30.86 0.97 4.66
N GLU A 874 32.02 0.43 4.30
CA GLU A 874 32.24 -0.22 3.00
C GLU A 874 31.31 -1.43 2.76
N TRP A 875 30.81 -1.57 1.53
CA TRP A 875 29.95 -2.67 1.06
C TRP A 875 28.51 -2.69 1.59
N PHE A 876 28.11 -1.64 2.30
CA PHE A 876 26.74 -1.44 2.77
C PHE A 876 25.96 -0.54 1.84
N ARG A 877 24.64 -0.47 2.06
CA ARG A 877 23.72 0.34 1.26
C ARG A 877 23.16 1.41 2.18
N ASP A 878 23.95 2.44 2.42
CA ASP A 878 23.57 3.49 3.35
C ASP A 878 22.49 4.34 2.71
N THR A 879 21.41 4.54 3.45
CA THR A 879 20.27 5.31 2.98
C THR A 879 20.23 6.70 3.59
N ASP A 880 20.82 6.89 4.76
CA ASP A 880 20.73 8.16 5.47
C ASP A 880 21.90 8.31 6.43
N SER A 881 22.28 9.55 6.68
CA SER A 881 23.33 9.92 7.62
C SER A 881 22.82 11.01 8.57
N GLU A 882 23.19 10.89 9.84
CA GLU A 882 22.77 11.86 10.86
C GLU A 882 23.93 12.17 11.78
N PHE A 883 24.32 13.45 11.84
CA PHE A 883 25.33 13.92 12.79
C PHE A 883 24.69 14.26 14.13
N VAL A 884 25.33 13.87 15.23
CA VAL A 884 24.82 14.11 16.58
C VAL A 884 25.95 14.25 17.59
N GLU A 885 25.79 15.14 18.57
CA GLU A 885 26.71 15.21 19.71
C GLU A 885 26.15 14.41 20.90
N LEU A 886 26.83 13.31 21.26
CA LEU A 886 26.50 12.51 22.44
C LEU A 886 27.50 12.84 23.55
N ASP A 887 27.00 13.34 24.67
CA ASP A 887 27.79 13.69 25.85
C ASP A 887 29.00 14.59 25.52
N GLY A 888 28.79 15.59 24.65
CA GLY A 888 29.81 16.54 24.20
C GLY A 888 30.87 15.97 23.25
N LYS A 889 30.61 14.79 22.67
CA LYS A 889 31.47 14.17 21.65
C LYS A 889 30.75 14.07 20.31
N PRO A 890 31.40 14.42 19.19
CA PRO A 890 30.80 14.29 17.86
C PRO A 890 30.62 12.82 17.47
N HIS A 891 29.44 12.48 16.98
CA HIS A 891 29.12 11.17 16.43
C HIS A 891 28.40 11.31 15.08
N LEU A 892 28.51 10.28 14.27
CA LEU A 892 27.80 10.15 13.00
C LEU A 892 27.09 8.81 12.98
N ILE A 893 25.78 8.84 12.75
CA ILE A 893 24.95 7.64 12.66
C ILE A 893 24.65 7.37 11.19
N LEU A 894 24.89 6.14 10.73
CA LEU A 894 24.54 5.70 9.38
C LEU A 894 23.42 4.67 9.46
N ALA A 895 22.35 4.88 8.69
CA ALA A 895 21.29 3.89 8.49
C ALA A 895 21.43 3.16 7.15
N SER A 896 21.12 1.85 7.15
CA SER A 896 21.19 1.00 5.97
C SER A 896 20.03 0.01 5.89
N ARG A 897 19.53 -0.26 4.67
CA ARG A 897 18.46 -1.26 4.38
C ARG A 897 18.85 -2.74 4.58
N SER A 898 19.95 -3.01 5.28
CA SER A 898 20.48 -4.37 5.44
C SER A 898 21.25 -4.57 6.74
N GLN A 899 21.26 -3.57 7.63
CA GLN A 899 21.89 -3.63 8.94
C GLN A 899 21.15 -2.67 9.89
N VAL A 900 21.34 -2.87 11.20
CA VAL A 900 20.98 -1.89 12.21
C VAL A 900 21.76 -0.57 12.04
N PRO A 901 21.25 0.59 12.50
CA PRO A 901 22.00 1.84 12.48
C PRO A 901 23.33 1.73 13.23
N VAL A 902 24.40 2.21 12.60
CA VAL A 902 25.76 2.15 13.15
C VAL A 902 26.17 3.53 13.65
N ILE A 903 26.72 3.60 14.86
CA ILE A 903 27.19 4.83 15.49
C ILE A 903 28.71 4.90 15.37
N PHE A 904 29.19 5.90 14.65
CA PHE A 904 30.60 6.26 14.57
C PHE A 904 30.91 7.40 15.53
N GLN A 905 31.97 7.27 16.31
CA GLN A 905 32.45 8.32 17.20
C GLN A 905 33.66 9.01 16.61
N TRP A 906 33.71 10.34 16.70
CA TRP A 906 34.89 11.11 16.32
C TRP A 906 36.04 10.89 17.31
N ASN A 907 37.15 10.35 16.81
CA ASN A 907 38.37 10.19 17.58
C ASN A 907 39.25 11.44 17.44
N LYS A 908 39.39 12.21 18.53
CA LYS A 908 40.18 13.46 18.54
C LYS A 908 41.66 13.26 18.20
N SER A 909 42.25 12.10 18.52
CA SER A 909 43.67 11.82 18.29
C SER A 909 43.94 11.49 16.82
N SER A 910 43.13 10.64 16.21
CA SER A 910 43.28 10.27 14.79
C SER A 910 42.58 11.24 13.83
N LYS A 911 41.74 12.14 14.36
CA LYS A 911 40.83 13.02 13.61
C LYS A 911 39.99 12.22 12.61
N LYS A 912 39.47 11.06 12.99
CA LYS A 912 38.65 10.21 12.12
C LYS A 912 37.47 9.64 12.90
N PHE A 913 36.40 9.34 12.18
CA PHE A 913 35.29 8.57 12.72
C PHE A 913 35.68 7.10 12.87
N THR A 914 35.48 6.54 14.06
CA THR A 914 35.67 5.12 14.34
C THR A 914 34.36 4.52 14.79
N GLN A 915 33.99 3.36 14.26
CA GLN A 915 32.77 2.67 14.67
C GLN A 915 32.84 2.35 16.17
N GLN A 916 31.84 2.77 16.92
CA GLN A 916 31.79 2.62 18.38
C GLN A 916 30.76 1.57 18.79
N SER A 917 29.54 1.67 18.25
CA SER A 917 28.42 0.81 18.65
C SER A 917 27.34 0.77 17.55
N GLU A 918 26.29 -0.01 17.79
CA GLU A 918 25.12 -0.14 16.91
C GLU A 918 23.85 0.06 17.74
N ILE A 919 22.74 0.45 17.10
CA ILE A 919 21.43 0.53 17.75
C ILE A 919 20.72 -0.82 17.60
N PRO A 920 20.67 -1.68 18.63
CA PRO A 920 20.18 -3.05 18.50
C PRO A 920 18.67 -3.11 18.23
N ASN A 921 18.21 -4.24 17.69
CA ASN A 921 16.78 -4.53 17.42
C ASN A 921 16.10 -3.58 16.43
N MET A 922 16.87 -2.80 15.68
CA MET A 922 16.41 -1.80 14.71
C MET A 922 16.89 -2.11 13.30
N GLU A 923 16.59 -3.31 12.78
CA GLU A 923 16.84 -3.65 11.37
C GLU A 923 16.03 -2.77 10.43
N ASP A 924 16.53 -2.55 9.21
CA ASP A 924 15.76 -1.95 8.11
C ASP A 924 15.30 -0.50 8.31
N VAL A 925 16.05 0.23 9.14
CA VAL A 925 15.89 1.68 9.27
C VAL A 925 16.31 2.34 7.97
N VAL A 926 15.42 3.17 7.42
CA VAL A 926 15.65 3.90 6.17
C VAL A 926 16.18 5.32 6.40
N ALA A 927 15.88 5.93 7.54
CA ALA A 927 16.31 7.28 7.91
C ALA A 927 16.39 7.45 9.43
N VAL A 928 17.32 8.27 9.89
CA VAL A 928 17.56 8.62 11.30
C VAL A 928 17.57 10.13 11.40
N LYS A 929 16.77 10.70 12.31
CA LYS A 929 16.82 12.13 12.59
C LYS A 929 16.92 12.38 14.09
N SER A 930 17.86 13.20 14.50
CA SER A 930 18.08 13.55 15.89
C SER A 930 17.26 14.80 16.27
N PHE A 931 16.89 14.88 17.55
CA PHE A 931 16.23 16.08 18.09
C PHE A 931 16.41 16.16 19.60
N GLN A 932 16.23 17.36 20.16
CA GLN A 932 16.35 17.59 21.60
C GLN A 932 15.07 18.23 22.15
N ILE A 933 14.66 17.78 23.34
CA ILE A 933 13.57 18.37 24.11
C ILE A 933 14.09 18.55 25.54
N LYS A 934 14.09 19.79 26.05
CA LYS A 934 14.56 20.12 27.42
C LYS A 934 15.95 19.56 27.74
N ASN A 935 16.90 19.67 26.80
CA ASN A 935 18.27 19.13 26.85
C ASN A 935 18.37 17.59 26.89
N GLU A 936 17.27 16.86 26.72
CA GLU A 936 17.30 15.42 26.52
C GLU A 936 17.37 15.12 25.01
N LEU A 937 18.30 14.24 24.63
CA LEU A 937 18.52 13.87 23.23
C LEU A 937 17.69 12.64 22.85
N TYR A 938 17.08 12.72 21.67
CA TYR A 938 16.27 11.67 21.09
C TYR A 938 16.65 11.39 19.63
N LEU A 939 16.26 10.21 19.16
CA LEU A 939 16.34 9.82 17.75
C LEU A 939 14.96 9.38 17.26
N ALA A 940 14.59 9.84 16.07
CA ALA A 940 13.49 9.34 15.27
C ALA A 940 14.05 8.35 14.23
N LEU A 941 13.77 7.06 14.40
CA LEU A 941 14.17 6.00 13.48
C LEU A 941 13.01 5.61 12.59
N THR A 942 13.20 5.80 11.29
CA THR A 942 12.16 5.57 10.29
C THR A 942 12.28 4.17 9.69
N ARG A 943 11.18 3.41 9.69
CA ARG A 943 11.05 2.16 8.91
C ARG A 943 10.06 2.29 7.78
N PHE A 944 10.30 1.59 6.68
CA PHE A 944 9.37 1.56 5.55
C PHE A 944 8.04 0.89 5.93
N ILE A 945 8.07 -0.33 6.46
CA ILE A 945 6.92 -1.03 7.05
C ILE A 945 7.31 -1.58 8.42
N GLY A 946 6.32 -1.76 9.28
CA GLY A 946 6.50 -2.16 10.67
C GLY A 946 6.29 -0.94 11.56
N ASP A 947 7.08 -0.81 12.62
CA ASP A 947 7.01 0.32 13.54
C ASP A 947 8.29 1.14 13.47
N SER A 948 8.15 2.42 13.13
CA SER A 948 9.17 3.44 13.38
C SER A 948 9.28 3.67 14.88
N LYS A 949 10.42 4.17 15.37
CA LYS A 949 10.63 4.34 16.80
C LYS A 949 11.21 5.68 17.17
N VAL A 950 10.80 6.16 18.34
CA VAL A 950 11.46 7.26 19.04
C VAL A 950 12.30 6.65 20.14
N LEU A 951 13.61 6.93 20.11
CA LEU A 951 14.56 6.50 21.12
C LEU A 951 15.05 7.69 21.93
N LYS A 952 15.34 7.48 23.21
CA LYS A 952 15.95 8.46 24.12
C LYS A 952 17.38 8.04 24.47
N TRP A 953 18.31 8.98 24.48
CA TRP A 953 19.68 8.76 24.95
C TRP A 953 19.73 8.60 26.48
N THR A 954 20.41 7.57 26.97
CA THR A 954 20.56 7.28 28.41
C THR A 954 22.02 7.20 28.85
N ASN A 955 22.84 8.24 28.59
CA ASN A 955 24.28 8.36 28.95
C ASN A 955 25.19 7.16 28.58
N LYS A 956 24.64 6.13 27.92
CA LYS A 956 25.24 4.82 27.64
C LYS A 956 24.69 4.25 26.35
N GLN A 957 23.36 4.27 26.19
CA GLN A 957 22.69 3.71 25.01
C GLN A 957 21.37 4.43 24.71
N PHE A 958 20.85 4.22 23.50
CA PHE A 958 19.50 4.63 23.13
C PHE A 958 18.47 3.61 23.63
N VAL A 959 17.40 4.10 24.25
CA VAL A 959 16.29 3.30 24.80
C VAL A 959 15.00 3.67 24.10
N ASP A 960 14.21 2.66 23.71
CA ASP A 960 12.91 2.83 23.08
C ASP A 960 11.89 3.44 24.04
N ILE A 961 11.29 4.56 23.64
CA ILE A 961 10.21 5.22 24.39
C ILE A 961 8.87 5.14 23.67
N GLN A 962 8.87 5.01 22.35
CA GLN A 962 7.64 5.05 21.56
C GLN A 962 7.78 4.31 20.23
N SER A 963 6.82 3.46 19.94
CA SER A 963 6.62 2.87 18.61
C SER A 963 5.51 3.61 17.86
N VAL A 964 5.77 3.96 16.60
CA VAL A 964 4.82 4.64 15.70
C VAL A 964 4.64 3.80 14.42
N PRO A 965 3.43 3.31 14.10
CA PRO A 965 3.23 2.41 12.96
C PRO A 965 3.55 3.05 11.61
N SER A 966 4.48 2.45 10.89
CA SER A 966 4.86 2.83 9.53
C SER A 966 4.05 2.11 8.47
N ARG A 967 3.47 2.90 7.55
CA ARG A 967 2.75 2.40 6.37
C ARG A 967 3.41 2.95 5.10
N GLY A 968 4.53 2.35 4.71
CA GLY A 968 5.33 2.83 3.59
C GLY A 968 6.01 4.17 3.89
N SER A 969 6.59 4.32 5.08
CA SER A 969 7.21 5.57 5.52
C SER A 969 8.65 5.70 5.03
N MET A 970 8.99 6.82 4.39
CA MET A 970 10.36 7.10 3.97
C MET A 970 11.06 8.12 4.86
N ILE A 971 10.31 8.86 5.69
CA ILE A 971 10.84 9.84 6.62
C ILE A 971 9.94 9.98 7.86
N MET A 972 10.56 10.08 9.02
CA MET A 972 9.96 10.48 10.29
C MET A 972 10.77 11.65 10.84
N GLN A 973 10.31 12.87 10.54
CA GLN A 973 11.06 14.09 10.80
C GLN A 973 10.58 14.76 12.08
N PRO A 974 11.44 14.91 13.10
CA PRO A 974 11.20 15.82 14.21
C PRO A 974 11.44 17.27 13.76
N PHE A 975 10.60 18.20 14.24
CA PHE A 975 10.78 19.62 14.03
C PHE A 975 10.10 20.42 15.15
N SER A 976 10.44 21.69 15.28
CA SER A 976 9.89 22.55 16.32
C SER A 976 9.61 23.94 15.80
N PHE A 977 8.51 24.52 16.25
CA PHE A 977 8.22 25.95 16.10
C PHE A 977 8.03 26.54 17.49
N LYS A 978 8.87 27.50 17.85
CA LYS A 978 8.92 28.08 19.21
C LYS A 978 9.12 26.95 20.24
N GLU A 979 8.29 26.90 21.29
CA GLU A 979 8.37 25.87 22.34
C GLU A 979 7.60 24.57 22.01
N ARG A 980 7.01 24.46 20.82
CA ARG A 980 6.20 23.29 20.43
C ARG A 980 7.02 22.33 19.58
N HIS A 981 7.10 21.09 20.04
CA HIS A 981 7.80 20.01 19.36
C HIS A 981 6.81 19.11 18.61
N TYR A 982 7.11 18.85 17.35
CA TYR A 982 6.31 18.03 16.44
C TYR A 982 7.13 16.90 15.86
N LEU A 983 6.42 15.87 15.37
CA LEU A 983 7.00 14.74 14.66
C LEU A 983 6.12 14.44 13.44
N ALA A 984 6.65 14.63 12.22
CA ALA A 984 5.97 14.29 10.99
C ALA A 984 6.39 12.91 10.49
N LEU A 985 5.47 11.96 10.50
CA LEU A 985 5.64 10.63 9.90
C LEU A 985 5.01 10.61 8.51
N GLY A 986 5.85 10.54 7.48
CA GLY A 986 5.40 10.39 6.10
C GLY A 986 4.80 9.01 5.81
N SER A 987 3.86 8.91 4.89
CA SER A 987 3.30 7.62 4.45
C SER A 987 3.02 7.59 2.95
N ASP A 988 3.49 6.54 2.27
CA ASP A 988 3.17 6.28 0.85
C ASP A 988 1.81 5.58 0.67
N TYR A 989 1.21 5.02 1.74
CA TYR A 989 0.00 4.20 1.66
C TYR A 989 -1.24 4.86 2.27
N THR A 990 -1.05 5.70 3.30
CA THR A 990 -2.13 6.41 4.02
C THR A 990 -1.80 7.89 4.13
N PHE A 991 -2.59 8.68 4.87
CA PHE A 991 -2.24 10.05 5.21
C PHE A 991 -0.95 10.11 6.03
N SER A 992 -0.18 11.19 5.85
CA SER A 992 0.97 11.49 6.70
C SER A 992 0.47 12.02 8.04
N GLN A 993 1.12 11.60 9.11
CA GLN A 993 0.69 11.88 10.48
C GLN A 993 1.63 12.90 11.11
N ILE A 994 1.09 14.02 11.57
CA ILE A 994 1.79 14.95 12.46
C ILE A 994 1.40 14.59 13.89
N TYR A 995 2.41 14.42 14.73
CA TYR A 995 2.27 14.27 16.16
C TYR A 995 2.79 15.52 16.88
N ILE A 996 2.29 15.79 18.08
CA ILE A 996 2.76 16.86 18.97
C ILE A 996 3.28 16.23 20.27
N TRP A 997 4.34 16.78 20.84
CA TRP A 997 4.89 16.31 22.10
C TRP A 997 3.94 16.60 23.27
N ASP A 998 3.64 15.59 24.05
CA ASP A 998 2.86 15.68 25.28
C ASP A 998 3.83 15.74 26.47
N GLU A 999 3.86 16.87 27.17
CA GLU A 999 4.78 17.14 28.28
C GLU A 999 4.54 16.26 29.51
N GLU A 1000 3.29 15.85 29.75
CA GLU A 1000 2.95 15.00 30.89
C GLU A 1000 3.34 13.54 30.61
N LYS A 1001 3.03 13.05 29.40
CA LYS A 1001 3.30 11.67 29.00
C LYS A 1001 4.73 11.45 28.54
N LYS A 1002 5.46 12.51 28.17
CA LYS A 1002 6.79 12.46 27.52
C LYS A 1002 6.79 11.59 26.26
N LEU A 1003 5.74 11.71 25.45
CA LEU A 1003 5.52 10.95 24.22
C LEU A 1003 4.86 11.84 23.16
N PHE A 1004 5.02 11.49 21.89
CA PHE A 1004 4.31 12.15 20.80
C PHE A 1004 2.86 11.64 20.70
N VAL A 1005 1.88 12.54 20.77
CA VAL A 1005 0.46 12.20 20.58
C VAL A 1005 -0.01 12.67 19.21
N LYS A 1006 -0.92 11.92 18.59
CA LYS A 1006 -1.45 12.28 17.26
C LYS A 1006 -2.07 13.67 17.32
N PHE A 1007 -1.66 14.52 16.39
CA PHE A 1007 -2.08 15.90 16.33
C PHE A 1007 -2.93 16.18 15.09
N LYS A 1008 -2.43 15.87 13.90
CA LYS A 1008 -3.12 16.13 12.63
C LYS A 1008 -2.73 15.14 11.55
N GLU A 1009 -3.65 14.89 10.62
CA GLU A 1009 -3.38 14.17 9.38
C GLU A 1009 -3.25 15.16 8.22
N ILE A 1010 -2.22 14.99 7.40
CA ILE A 1010 -2.00 15.77 6.18
C ILE A 1010 -1.81 14.84 4.98
N TYR A 1011 -2.35 15.24 3.83
CA TYR A 1011 -2.29 14.44 2.61
C TYR A 1011 -1.15 14.91 1.70
N ILE A 1012 -0.12 14.08 1.58
CA ILE A 1012 1.01 14.27 0.67
C ILE A 1012 1.28 12.94 -0.03
N GLN A 1013 1.45 12.98 -1.35
CA GLN A 1013 1.66 11.77 -2.15
C GLN A 1013 3.12 11.35 -2.15
N ALA A 1014 3.42 10.27 -1.43
CA ALA A 1014 4.77 9.73 -1.31
C ALA A 1014 5.78 10.76 -0.79
N PRO A 1015 5.61 11.24 0.46
CA PRO A 1015 6.48 12.25 1.07
C PRO A 1015 7.91 11.73 1.23
N ARG A 1016 8.90 12.61 1.04
CA ARG A 1016 10.33 12.22 1.15
C ARG A 1016 11.13 13.03 2.16
N SER A 1017 10.70 14.26 2.48
CA SER A 1017 11.27 15.13 3.50
C SER A 1017 10.19 16.06 4.03
N PHE A 1018 10.36 16.48 5.28
CA PHE A 1018 9.63 17.57 5.92
C PHE A 1018 10.69 18.57 6.39
N THR A 1019 10.60 19.83 5.99
CA THR A 1019 11.63 20.83 6.31
C THR A 1019 10.97 22.04 6.93
N ALA A 1020 11.30 22.32 8.19
CA ALA A 1020 10.78 23.49 8.89
C ALA A 1020 11.55 24.73 8.44
N VAL A 1021 10.82 25.76 8.06
CA VAL A 1021 11.34 27.02 7.52
C VAL A 1021 10.68 28.14 8.28
N SER A 1022 11.46 28.96 8.97
CA SER A 1022 10.95 30.08 9.75
C SER A 1022 11.40 31.38 9.10
N THR A 1023 10.47 32.30 8.87
CA THR A 1023 10.76 33.68 8.49
C THR A 1023 10.59 34.60 9.71
N ASP A 1024 10.81 35.90 9.56
CA ASP A 1024 10.69 36.87 10.66
C ASP A 1024 9.36 36.81 11.43
N ARG A 1025 8.27 36.33 10.80
CA ARG A 1025 6.92 36.34 11.39
C ARG A 1025 6.12 35.06 11.19
N ARG A 1026 6.54 34.16 10.29
CA ARG A 1026 5.73 33.02 9.86
C ARG A 1026 6.56 31.76 9.82
N ASP A 1027 5.93 30.68 10.23
CA ASP A 1027 6.52 29.37 10.36
C ASP A 1027 5.91 28.47 9.30
N PHE A 1028 6.73 27.78 8.50
CA PHE A 1028 6.31 26.94 7.38
C PHE A 1028 6.93 25.55 7.47
N ILE A 1029 6.19 24.55 7.02
CA ILE A 1029 6.72 23.21 6.77
C ILE A 1029 6.63 22.91 5.28
N PHE A 1030 7.79 22.73 4.65
CA PHE A 1030 7.89 22.21 3.29
C PHE A 1030 7.79 20.70 3.32
N THR A 1031 6.98 20.14 2.44
CA THR A 1031 6.80 18.70 2.31
C THR A 1031 7.13 18.29 0.89
N SER A 1032 8.25 17.59 0.71
CA SER A 1032 8.63 17.07 -0.60
C SER A 1032 7.75 15.90 -1.00
N SER A 1033 7.50 15.73 -2.30
CA SER A 1033 6.58 14.73 -2.81
C SER A 1033 7.17 14.04 -4.05
N PHE A 1034 7.39 12.74 -3.95
CA PHE A 1034 8.00 11.97 -5.04
C PHE A 1034 7.03 11.67 -6.19
N LYS A 1035 5.71 11.66 -5.93
CA LYS A 1035 4.69 11.31 -6.93
C LYS A 1035 3.66 12.40 -7.20
N GLY A 1036 3.32 13.20 -6.20
CA GLY A 1036 2.44 14.37 -6.36
C GLY A 1036 3.21 15.69 -6.34
N TYR A 1037 2.53 16.76 -5.96
CA TYR A 1037 3.11 18.10 -5.84
C TYR A 1037 3.75 18.34 -4.48
N THR A 1038 4.84 19.09 -4.48
CA THR A 1038 5.48 19.63 -3.27
C THR A 1038 4.53 20.65 -2.64
N GLN A 1039 4.30 20.54 -1.33
CA GLN A 1039 3.37 21.41 -0.61
C GLN A 1039 4.08 22.15 0.51
N ILE A 1040 3.63 23.37 0.77
CA ILE A 1040 4.09 24.24 1.84
C ILE A 1040 2.90 24.47 2.75
N PHE A 1041 3.00 24.09 4.02
CA PHE A 1041 1.98 24.37 5.02
C PHE A 1041 2.48 25.47 5.96
N GLU A 1042 1.63 26.43 6.27
CA GLU A 1042 1.88 27.44 7.29
C GLU A 1042 1.42 26.92 8.66
N HIS A 1043 2.27 27.08 9.65
CA HIS A 1043 1.96 26.85 11.05
C HIS A 1043 1.27 28.10 11.62
N THR A 1044 0.01 27.94 11.99
CA THR A 1044 -0.85 29.03 12.45
C THR A 1044 -1.28 28.77 13.88
N ILE A 1045 -1.48 29.83 14.67
CA ILE A 1045 -2.04 29.74 16.01
C ILE A 1045 -3.57 29.81 15.87
N VAL A 1046 -4.27 28.83 16.45
CA VAL A 1046 -5.73 28.74 16.44
C VAL A 1046 -6.25 28.96 17.85
N ASP A 1047 -7.12 29.94 18.04
CA ASP A 1047 -7.85 30.09 19.30
C ASP A 1047 -8.97 29.05 19.36
N LEU A 1048 -8.85 28.06 20.23
CA LEU A 1048 -9.84 27.02 20.51
C LEU A 1048 -11.13 27.55 21.18
N SER A 1049 -11.14 28.82 21.61
CA SER A 1049 -12.34 29.47 22.11
C SER A 1049 -13.18 30.15 21.02
N LEU A 1050 -12.63 30.27 19.81
CA LEU A 1050 -13.33 30.80 18.63
C LEU A 1050 -14.01 29.70 17.82
#